data_AF-A0A7S7QJV0-F1
#
_entry.id   AF-A0A7S7QJV0-F1
#
_cell.length_a   1.000
_cell.length_b   1.000
_cell.length_c   1.000
_cell.angle_alpha   90.00
_cell.angle_beta   90.00
_cell.angle_gamma   90.00
#
_symmetry.space_group_name_H-M   'P 1'
#
loop_
_entity.id
_entity.type
_entity.pdbx_description
1 polymer ?
#
loop_
_entity_poly.entity_id
_entity_poly.type
_entity_poly.pdbx_seq_one_letter_code
_entity_poly.pdbx_strand_id
1 'polypeptide(L)'
;MPIAPNDFVQLERSFHELAKYARESDAFELNRAYSVGPRLHWDDLLKGYRTVVLSEAGTGKTVEIRQAAKQLRTEGKRAFFMRLEHISNDLEDAFEVGTFEEFTEWLASTDEAWLLLDSVDEARLRNPGDFELAVRKIGRRIQSATARAHIVLTGRASAWRARTDIELCERCLPFASEANRRVVHNAQEEGLLEDVLDVETVPTEHSGEEELPPVFRIVTLDDLSMSQIKVFAQNRGVTDTQAFLEEIERADAGSFTTRPQDLEELVDFWVKECRIGTRLELMQNSVHRRLEERDQNHREIQPLPAVRAREGARLLAAASILGKEPTIQVPDGSHNNKGIPVRMILSDWNDRDQQALLSRPILMQAYVREDDDISRIGGGVYSPGLRDNAQDARNALFNQLKQIPGKEAFVALSEIAIQHPKAASRPWLVSFAYGKAVQDADLAPWSPAQVRDFHQHLDRTPTNHRELADLAIMRLIDLQDDLENGDESVARVLRRVEETEMRNFLAHELRGKARGRYTITQEEELADAKRPDLRFHGAGFDAPVPAELKLAERWTGPRLFERLEVQLSGDYLRDNRSMRGIFVLVNGSNGRQWRLPSGDRVDFNQLLGALREHWSSIAGNHPNVEDITVIGIDLSKRIE
;
A
#
# COMPACT_ATOMS: atom_id res chain seq x y z
N MET A 1 31.12 -10.80 27.19
CA MET A 1 31.82 -11.33 26.01
C MET A 1 30.83 -11.36 24.87
N PRO A 2 31.17 -10.94 23.65
CA PRO A 2 30.27 -11.12 22.52
C PRO A 2 29.93 -12.61 22.39
N ILE A 3 28.63 -12.90 22.22
CA ILE A 3 28.13 -14.25 22.08
C ILE A 3 28.57 -14.78 20.70
N ALA A 4 28.77 -16.09 20.51
CA ALA A 4 29.20 -16.59 19.21
C ALA A 4 28.15 -16.24 18.13
N PRO A 5 28.53 -16.11 16.85
CA PRO A 5 27.63 -15.65 15.79
C PRO A 5 26.33 -16.47 15.63
N ASN A 6 26.26 -17.69 16.16
CA ASN A 6 25.08 -18.56 16.05
C ASN A 6 24.36 -18.79 17.38
N ASP A 7 24.78 -18.12 18.45
CA ASP A 7 24.18 -18.33 19.75
C ASP A 7 22.84 -17.59 19.88
N PHE A 8 21.93 -18.19 20.65
CA PHE A 8 20.61 -17.65 20.90
C PHE A 8 20.70 -16.31 21.64
N VAL A 9 19.98 -15.30 21.14
CA VAL A 9 19.81 -14.02 21.83
C VAL A 9 18.41 -13.98 22.42
N GLN A 10 18.30 -13.89 23.75
CA GLN A 10 17.01 -13.74 24.40
C GLN A 10 16.46 -12.34 24.15
N LEU A 11 15.29 -12.26 23.52
CA LEU A 11 14.63 -11.01 23.13
C LEU A 11 13.27 -10.83 23.80
N GLU A 12 12.83 -11.78 24.64
CA GLU A 12 11.49 -11.76 25.25
C GLU A 12 10.42 -11.56 24.18
N ARG A 13 10.43 -12.45 23.18
CA ARG A 13 9.52 -12.35 22.03
C ARG A 13 8.06 -12.41 22.49
N SER A 14 7.22 -11.72 21.73
CA SER A 14 5.80 -11.62 22.02
C SER A 14 4.93 -12.20 20.90
N PHE A 15 3.69 -12.51 21.25
CA PHE A 15 2.71 -13.15 20.39
C PHE A 15 1.34 -12.48 20.54
N HIS A 16 0.51 -12.59 19.50
CA HIS A 16 -0.90 -12.23 19.57
C HIS A 16 -1.78 -13.37 19.05
N GLU A 17 -2.96 -13.53 19.65
CA GLU A 17 -3.94 -14.54 19.25
C GLU A 17 -4.70 -14.10 18.00
N LEU A 18 -4.86 -15.03 17.05
CA LEU A 18 -5.64 -14.83 15.83
C LEU A 18 -7.13 -15.05 16.14
N ALA A 19 -8.00 -14.09 15.77
CA ALA A 19 -9.45 -14.11 16.03
C ALA A 19 -10.16 -15.45 15.74
N LYS A 20 -11.27 -15.72 16.45
CA LYS A 20 -12.12 -16.93 16.33
C LYS A 20 -12.50 -17.29 14.88
N TYR A 21 -12.68 -16.31 13.99
CA TYR A 21 -13.02 -16.52 12.57
C TYR A 21 -11.93 -17.21 11.73
N ALA A 22 -10.70 -17.34 12.26
CA ALA A 22 -9.59 -18.05 11.62
C ALA A 22 -9.80 -19.57 11.45
N ARG A 23 -11.02 -20.08 11.72
CA ARG A 23 -11.41 -21.50 11.60
C ARG A 23 -12.52 -21.77 10.60
N GLU A 24 -13.19 -20.74 10.12
CA GLU A 24 -14.44 -20.91 9.37
C GLU A 24 -14.21 -21.33 7.92
N SER A 25 -13.06 -20.99 7.33
CA SER A 25 -12.77 -21.28 5.92
C SER A 25 -11.29 -21.49 5.64
N ASP A 26 -10.96 -22.50 4.84
CA ASP A 26 -9.61 -22.71 4.28
C ASP A 26 -9.27 -21.66 3.20
N ALA A 27 -10.26 -20.93 2.67
CA ALA A 27 -10.03 -19.78 1.78
C ALA A 27 -9.76 -18.48 2.55
N PHE A 28 -9.83 -18.53 3.89
CA PHE A 28 -9.55 -17.40 4.76
C PHE A 28 -8.07 -17.40 5.14
N GLU A 29 -7.34 -16.40 4.67
CA GLU A 29 -5.94 -16.23 5.00
C GLU A 29 -5.84 -15.87 6.50
N LEU A 30 -5.18 -16.73 7.30
CA LEU A 30 -5.04 -16.55 8.75
C LEU A 30 -4.36 -15.23 9.13
N ASN A 31 -3.61 -14.63 8.20
CA ASN A 31 -3.02 -13.30 8.34
C ASN A 31 -4.04 -12.14 8.31
N ARG A 32 -5.32 -12.42 8.01
CA ARG A 32 -6.47 -11.48 8.06
C ARG A 32 -7.25 -11.54 9.37
N ALA A 33 -6.88 -12.44 10.28
CA ALA A 33 -7.54 -12.54 11.57
C ALA A 33 -7.12 -11.34 12.43
N TYR A 34 -8.10 -10.53 12.84
CA TYR A 34 -7.93 -9.44 13.80
C TYR A 34 -7.12 -9.95 15.01
N SER A 35 -6.10 -9.21 15.45
CA SER A 35 -5.44 -9.50 16.72
C SER A 35 -6.44 -9.26 17.84
N VAL A 36 -6.85 -10.32 18.52
CA VAL A 36 -7.82 -10.24 19.62
C VAL A 36 -7.09 -10.58 20.90
N GLY A 37 -7.08 -9.64 21.84
CA GLY A 37 -6.61 -9.89 23.21
C GLY A 37 -5.22 -9.32 23.55
N PRO A 38 -4.73 -9.63 24.77
CA PRO A 38 -3.48 -9.09 25.29
C PRO A 38 -2.26 -9.69 24.57
N ARG A 39 -1.15 -8.97 24.63
CA ARG A 39 0.16 -9.48 24.20
C ARG A 39 0.57 -10.67 25.07
N LEU A 40 0.93 -11.77 24.45
CA LEU A 40 1.31 -13.02 25.10
C LEU A 40 2.83 -13.24 25.00
N HIS A 41 3.38 -14.02 25.93
CA HIS A 41 4.76 -14.49 25.89
C HIS A 41 4.81 -16.03 25.94
N TRP A 42 6.00 -16.61 25.74
CA TRP A 42 6.19 -18.07 25.79
C TRP A 42 5.62 -18.68 27.07
N ASP A 43 5.80 -18.05 28.22
CA ASP A 43 5.23 -18.52 29.50
C ASP A 43 3.71 -18.65 29.47
N ASP A 44 3.00 -17.81 28.71
CA ASP A 44 1.55 -17.86 28.57
C ASP A 44 1.10 -18.95 27.59
N LEU A 45 1.89 -19.17 26.54
CA LEU A 45 1.64 -20.23 25.56
C LEU A 45 1.89 -21.62 26.15
N LEU A 46 2.93 -21.75 26.99
CA LEU A 46 3.36 -23.01 27.61
C LEU A 46 2.45 -23.44 28.76
N LYS A 47 1.68 -22.51 29.36
CA LYS A 47 0.57 -22.86 30.29
C LYS A 47 -0.61 -23.49 29.55
N GLY A 48 -0.79 -23.19 28.26
CA GLY A 48 -1.85 -23.78 27.44
C GLY A 48 -1.52 -25.22 27.03
N TYR A 49 -2.53 -26.08 26.90
CA TYR A 49 -2.33 -27.47 26.48
C TYR A 49 -2.23 -27.64 24.97
N ARG A 50 -2.79 -26.71 24.19
CA ARG A 50 -2.95 -26.84 22.75
C ARG A 50 -2.75 -25.48 22.09
N THR A 51 -1.59 -25.30 21.48
CA THR A 51 -1.20 -24.02 20.85
C THR A 51 -0.64 -24.28 19.45
N VAL A 52 -1.02 -23.44 18.50
CA VAL A 52 -0.41 -23.35 17.17
C VAL A 52 0.23 -21.97 17.04
N VAL A 53 1.51 -21.92 16.70
CA VAL A 53 2.26 -20.69 16.46
C VAL A 53 2.56 -20.58 14.97
N LEU A 54 1.94 -19.60 14.30
CA LEU A 54 2.14 -19.36 12.87
C LEU A 54 3.01 -18.13 12.67
N SER A 55 4.06 -18.22 11.86
CA SER A 55 4.84 -17.05 11.48
C SER A 55 5.66 -17.30 10.21
N GLU A 56 6.03 -16.22 9.54
CA GLU A 56 6.75 -16.30 8.27
C GLU A 56 8.20 -16.78 8.41
N ALA A 57 8.82 -17.12 7.28
CA ALA A 57 10.24 -17.43 7.25
C ALA A 57 11.09 -16.24 7.75
N GLY A 58 12.12 -16.55 8.54
CA GLY A 58 13.06 -15.57 9.08
C GLY A 58 12.62 -14.83 10.35
N THR A 59 11.45 -15.15 10.90
CA THR A 59 10.95 -14.58 12.17
C THR A 59 11.59 -15.20 13.41
N GLY A 60 12.29 -16.34 13.24
CA GLY A 60 12.99 -17.05 14.32
C GLY A 60 12.24 -18.24 14.92
N LYS A 61 11.08 -18.65 14.37
CA LYS A 61 10.19 -19.68 14.95
C LYS A 61 10.89 -20.93 15.50
N THR A 62 11.72 -21.59 14.69
CA THR A 62 12.45 -22.82 15.04
C THR A 62 13.46 -22.59 16.17
N VAL A 63 14.13 -21.44 16.14
CA VAL A 63 15.13 -21.08 17.16
C VAL A 63 14.44 -20.80 18.50
N GLU A 64 13.36 -20.03 18.47
CA GLU A 64 12.54 -19.67 19.64
C GLU A 64 11.94 -20.92 20.31
N ILE A 65 11.27 -21.78 19.55
CA ILE A 65 10.61 -22.96 20.10
C ILE A 65 11.62 -23.99 20.64
N ARG A 66 12.77 -24.16 19.96
CA ARG A 66 13.87 -25.01 20.45
C ARG A 66 14.42 -24.48 21.77
N GLN A 67 14.55 -23.16 21.91
CA GLN A 67 15.02 -22.56 23.15
C GLN A 67 13.98 -22.72 24.27
N ALA A 68 12.69 -22.55 23.99
CA ALA A 68 11.63 -22.81 24.97
C ALA A 68 11.69 -24.25 25.51
N ALA A 69 11.94 -25.24 24.66
CA ALA A 69 12.14 -26.62 25.08
C ALA A 69 13.35 -26.79 26.01
N LYS A 70 14.50 -26.16 25.68
CA LYS A 70 15.69 -26.18 26.53
C LYS A 70 15.43 -25.53 27.89
N GLN A 71 14.75 -24.38 27.91
CA GLN A 71 14.42 -23.63 29.12
C GLN A 71 13.54 -24.47 30.07
N LEU A 72 12.47 -25.10 29.56
CA LEU A 72 11.62 -26.00 30.34
C LEU A 72 12.42 -27.14 31.00
N ARG A 73 13.39 -27.71 30.28
CA ARG A 73 14.25 -28.77 30.84
C ARG A 73 15.18 -28.26 31.94
N THR A 74 15.70 -27.04 31.82
CA THR A 74 16.49 -26.41 32.91
C THR A 74 15.65 -26.18 34.16
N GLU A 75 14.33 -26.02 34.01
CA GLU A 75 13.35 -25.94 35.11
C GLU A 75 12.94 -27.33 35.65
N GLY A 76 13.51 -28.41 35.14
CA GLY A 76 13.19 -29.79 35.55
C GLY A 76 11.92 -30.37 34.93
N LYS A 77 11.29 -29.68 33.98
CA LYS A 77 10.09 -30.17 33.28
C LYS A 77 10.46 -31.13 32.15
N ARG A 78 9.58 -32.09 31.86
CA ARG A 78 9.72 -33.01 30.72
C ARG A 78 9.34 -32.30 29.43
N ALA A 79 10.31 -31.82 28.67
CA ALA A 79 10.05 -31.14 27.39
C ALA A 79 10.85 -31.79 26.25
N PHE A 80 10.18 -31.87 25.09
CA PHE A 80 10.68 -32.52 23.89
C PHE A 80 10.48 -31.60 22.68
N PHE A 81 11.56 -31.30 21.96
CA PHE A 81 11.50 -30.59 20.69
C PHE A 81 11.67 -31.60 19.55
N MET A 82 10.68 -31.67 18.65
CA MET A 82 10.66 -32.64 17.57
C MET A 82 10.39 -32.01 16.20
N ARG A 83 11.10 -32.52 15.18
CA ARG A 83 10.91 -32.12 13.78
C ARG A 83 9.78 -32.90 13.11
N LEU A 84 8.70 -32.23 12.70
CA LEU A 84 7.48 -32.88 12.18
C LEU A 84 7.74 -33.72 10.91
N GLU A 85 8.65 -33.29 10.05
CA GLU A 85 9.05 -33.95 8.82
C GLU A 85 9.77 -35.29 9.01
N HIS A 86 10.28 -35.56 10.21
CA HIS A 86 10.95 -36.83 10.53
C HIS A 86 9.98 -37.86 11.12
N ILE A 87 8.94 -37.40 11.82
CA ILE A 87 7.94 -38.24 12.48
C ILE A 87 7.17 -39.14 11.50
N SER A 88 6.93 -38.64 10.28
CA SER A 88 6.26 -39.41 9.21
C SER A 88 7.05 -40.67 8.82
N ASN A 89 8.36 -40.69 9.01
CA ASN A 89 9.23 -41.85 8.79
C ASN A 89 9.44 -42.61 10.10
N ASP A 90 10.28 -42.07 10.98
CA ASP A 90 10.62 -42.65 12.28
C ASP A 90 10.50 -41.59 13.39
N LEU A 91 9.84 -41.95 14.49
CA LEU A 91 9.63 -41.04 15.60
C LEU A 91 10.92 -40.83 16.40
N GLU A 92 11.80 -41.83 16.45
CA GLU A 92 13.04 -41.78 17.22
C GLU A 92 14.00 -40.70 16.69
N ASP A 93 14.08 -40.58 15.36
CA ASP A 93 14.93 -39.61 14.66
C ASP A 93 14.39 -38.18 14.71
N ALA A 94 13.17 -37.97 15.22
CA ALA A 94 12.55 -36.64 15.23
C ALA A 94 13.04 -35.75 16.38
N PHE A 95 13.64 -36.30 17.44
CA PHE A 95 14.01 -35.56 18.65
C PHE A 95 15.29 -34.74 18.47
N GLU A 96 15.19 -33.42 18.60
CA GLU A 96 16.33 -32.50 18.67
C GLU A 96 16.64 -32.04 20.11
N VAL A 97 15.63 -32.03 20.99
CA VAL A 97 15.78 -31.77 22.43
C VAL A 97 15.00 -32.82 23.21
N GLY A 98 15.66 -33.46 24.19
CA GLY A 98 15.17 -34.68 24.82
C GLY A 98 15.45 -35.92 23.97
N THR A 99 15.17 -37.11 24.51
CA THR A 99 15.34 -38.37 23.77
C THR A 99 14.07 -39.21 23.73
N PHE A 100 14.05 -40.20 22.82
CA PHE A 100 12.94 -41.13 22.71
C PHE A 100 12.77 -42.02 23.96
N GLU A 101 13.87 -42.35 24.63
CA GLU A 101 13.87 -43.09 25.90
C GLU A 101 13.18 -42.26 26.99
N GLU A 102 13.60 -41.01 27.17
CA GLU A 102 12.98 -40.08 28.14
C GLU A 102 11.49 -39.85 27.84
N PHE A 103 11.13 -39.79 26.55
CA PHE A 103 9.74 -39.68 26.12
C PHE A 103 8.94 -40.93 26.49
N THR A 104 9.53 -42.11 26.32
CA THR A 104 8.90 -43.38 26.70
C THR A 104 8.76 -43.52 28.22
N GLU A 105 9.76 -43.08 28.99
CA GLU A 105 9.68 -42.99 30.45
C GLU A 105 8.54 -42.08 30.90
N TRP A 106 8.40 -40.90 30.29
CA TRP A 106 7.31 -39.97 30.59
C TRP A 106 5.92 -40.56 30.27
N LEU A 107 5.80 -41.32 29.18
CA LEU A 107 4.54 -41.99 28.85
C LEU A 107 4.10 -43.00 29.93
N ALA A 108 5.06 -43.58 30.66
CA ALA A 108 4.81 -44.47 31.80
C ALA A 108 4.58 -43.73 33.14
N SER A 109 4.88 -42.43 33.21
CA SER A 109 4.68 -41.61 34.42
C SER A 109 3.30 -40.95 34.47
N THR A 110 3.03 -40.18 35.52
CA THR A 110 1.82 -39.34 35.65
C THR A 110 2.10 -37.85 35.42
N ASP A 111 3.33 -37.49 35.10
CA ASP A 111 3.77 -36.09 35.03
C ASP A 111 3.29 -35.42 33.74
N GLU A 112 3.24 -34.09 33.74
CA GLU A 112 3.01 -33.35 32.51
C GLU A 112 4.28 -33.32 31.65
N ALA A 113 4.09 -33.22 30.32
CA ALA A 113 5.20 -32.90 29.41
C ALA A 113 4.78 -31.95 28.31
N TRP A 114 5.78 -31.28 27.75
CA TRP A 114 5.66 -30.34 26.64
C TRP A 114 6.22 -30.98 25.37
N LEU A 115 5.37 -31.10 24.35
CA LEU A 115 5.70 -31.55 23.01
C LEU A 115 5.70 -30.33 22.08
N LEU A 116 6.90 -29.91 21.70
CA LEU A 116 7.14 -28.74 20.86
C LEU A 116 7.49 -29.23 19.45
N LEU A 117 6.58 -29.04 18.51
CA LEU A 117 6.55 -29.67 17.19
C LEU A 117 6.77 -28.63 16.08
N ASP A 118 7.84 -28.78 15.30
CA ASP A 118 8.28 -27.81 14.27
C ASP A 118 8.69 -28.53 12.97
N SER A 119 8.25 -28.16 11.77
CA SER A 119 7.16 -27.25 11.45
C SER A 119 6.24 -27.83 10.37
N VAL A 120 5.01 -27.33 10.30
CA VAL A 120 3.98 -27.81 9.37
C VAL A 120 4.40 -27.65 7.91
N ASP A 121 5.05 -26.53 7.58
CA ASP A 121 5.57 -26.25 6.23
C ASP A 121 6.63 -27.28 5.80
N GLU A 122 7.54 -27.63 6.68
CA GLU A 122 8.59 -28.63 6.42
C GLU A 122 8.01 -30.03 6.27
N ALA A 123 7.05 -30.39 7.14
CA ALA A 123 6.37 -31.67 7.08
C ALA A 123 5.67 -31.90 5.73
N ARG A 124 5.10 -30.86 5.11
CA ARG A 124 4.39 -30.97 3.82
C ARG A 124 5.29 -30.89 2.59
N LEU A 125 6.57 -30.55 2.76
CA LEU A 125 7.46 -30.19 1.67
C LEU A 125 7.59 -31.29 0.60
N ARG A 126 7.70 -32.55 1.02
CA ARG A 126 7.82 -33.71 0.11
C ARG A 126 6.46 -34.21 -0.36
N ASN A 127 5.54 -34.39 0.56
CA ASN A 127 4.17 -34.79 0.27
C ASN A 127 3.21 -34.00 1.18
N PRO A 128 2.18 -33.34 0.61
CA PRO A 128 1.19 -32.61 1.42
C PRO A 128 0.53 -33.44 2.52
N GLY A 129 0.42 -34.77 2.36
CA GLY A 129 -0.17 -35.68 3.35
C GLY A 129 0.72 -36.02 4.55
N ASP A 130 2.01 -35.69 4.51
CA ASP A 130 2.97 -36.11 5.54
C ASP A 130 2.72 -35.41 6.89
N PHE A 131 2.21 -34.17 6.89
CA PHE A 131 1.75 -33.50 8.11
C PHE A 131 0.61 -34.28 8.79
N GLU A 132 -0.38 -34.73 8.02
CA GLU A 132 -1.47 -35.54 8.54
C GLU A 132 -0.96 -36.86 9.13
N LEU A 133 -0.03 -37.50 8.44
CA LEU A 133 0.59 -38.73 8.91
C LEU A 133 1.35 -38.53 10.22
N ALA A 134 2.13 -37.44 10.34
CA ALA A 134 2.88 -37.09 11.54
C ALA A 134 1.97 -36.87 12.75
N VAL A 135 0.92 -36.04 12.59
CA VAL A 135 -0.06 -35.75 13.66
C VAL A 135 -0.79 -37.03 14.11
N ARG A 136 -1.20 -37.89 13.16
CA ARG A 136 -1.83 -39.18 13.48
C ARG A 136 -0.89 -40.15 14.19
N LYS A 137 0.41 -40.15 13.86
CA LYS A 137 1.41 -40.99 14.54
C LYS A 137 1.64 -40.53 15.98
N ILE A 138 1.86 -39.23 16.19
CA ILE A 138 1.99 -38.66 17.55
C ILE A 138 0.75 -38.96 18.37
N GLY A 139 -0.44 -38.63 17.85
CA GLY A 139 -1.70 -38.81 18.58
C GLY A 139 -1.91 -40.26 19.06
N ARG A 140 -1.59 -41.25 18.22
CA ARG A 140 -1.59 -42.66 18.61
C ARG A 140 -0.58 -42.97 19.70
N ARG A 141 0.63 -42.42 19.60
CA ARG A 141 1.71 -42.69 20.55
C ARG A 141 1.45 -42.09 21.94
N ILE A 142 0.81 -40.92 22.00
CA ILE A 142 0.52 -40.20 23.25
C ILE A 142 -0.90 -40.45 23.79
N GLN A 143 -1.63 -41.41 23.23
CA GLN A 143 -3.06 -41.61 23.55
C GLN A 143 -3.31 -41.75 25.06
N SER A 144 -2.45 -42.46 25.79
CA SER A 144 -2.54 -42.63 27.26
C SER A 144 -2.16 -41.39 28.07
N ALA A 145 -1.46 -40.43 27.46
CA ALA A 145 -0.93 -39.22 28.11
C ALA A 145 -1.52 -37.92 27.54
N THR A 146 -2.51 -38.02 26.65
CA THR A 146 -2.99 -36.88 25.84
C THR A 146 -3.51 -35.72 26.70
N ALA A 147 -4.17 -36.03 27.82
CA ALA A 147 -4.72 -35.02 28.73
C ALA A 147 -3.65 -34.26 29.55
N ARG A 148 -2.45 -34.82 29.69
CA ARG A 148 -1.32 -34.25 30.46
C ARG A 148 -0.16 -33.78 29.56
N ALA A 149 -0.39 -33.78 28.25
CA ALA A 149 0.58 -33.30 27.28
C ALA A 149 0.24 -31.85 26.89
N HIS A 150 1.19 -30.93 27.02
CA HIS A 150 1.14 -29.62 26.38
C HIS A 150 1.70 -29.76 24.97
N ILE A 151 0.97 -29.26 23.96
CA ILE A 151 1.36 -29.39 22.56
C ILE A 151 1.43 -28.01 21.94
N VAL A 152 2.61 -27.70 21.39
CA VAL A 152 2.84 -26.49 20.60
C VAL A 152 3.25 -26.92 19.20
N LEU A 153 2.43 -26.58 18.21
CA LEU A 153 2.74 -26.75 16.79
C LEU A 153 3.25 -25.44 16.21
N THR A 154 4.17 -25.49 15.26
CA THR A 154 4.65 -24.29 14.56
C THR A 154 4.57 -24.46 13.05
N GLY A 155 4.41 -23.36 12.31
CA GLY A 155 4.39 -23.40 10.85
C GLY A 155 4.36 -22.02 10.22
N ARG A 156 4.53 -21.96 8.89
CA ARG A 156 4.19 -20.76 8.12
C ARG A 156 2.67 -20.61 8.03
N ALA A 157 2.18 -19.37 8.04
CA ALA A 157 0.75 -19.10 7.89
C ALA A 157 0.23 -19.63 6.54
N SER A 158 1.03 -19.54 5.48
CA SER A 158 0.69 -20.04 4.14
C SER A 158 0.55 -21.57 4.05
N ALA A 159 1.21 -22.32 4.93
CA ALA A 159 1.17 -23.79 4.93
C ALA A 159 0.07 -24.36 5.84
N TRP A 160 -0.56 -23.52 6.65
CA TRP A 160 -1.60 -23.88 7.60
C TRP A 160 -2.99 -23.71 6.98
N ARG A 161 -3.74 -24.81 6.85
CA ARG A 161 -5.11 -24.80 6.36
C ARG A 161 -6.06 -24.65 7.54
N ALA A 162 -6.48 -23.41 7.78
CA ALA A 162 -7.27 -22.95 8.93
C ALA A 162 -8.26 -23.98 9.49
N ARG A 163 -9.14 -24.52 8.64
CA ARG A 163 -10.22 -25.42 9.03
C ARG A 163 -9.77 -26.87 9.02
N THR A 164 -9.21 -27.34 7.91
CA THR A 164 -8.89 -28.77 7.78
C THR A 164 -7.77 -29.21 8.73
N ASP A 165 -6.80 -28.34 9.01
CA ASP A 165 -5.69 -28.66 9.92
C ASP A 165 -6.09 -28.56 11.39
N ILE A 166 -6.97 -27.62 11.76
CA ILE A 166 -7.50 -27.54 13.13
C ILE A 166 -8.38 -28.76 13.43
N GLU A 167 -9.29 -29.13 12.52
CA GLU A 167 -10.15 -30.32 12.65
C GLU A 167 -9.31 -31.60 12.78
N LEU A 168 -8.22 -31.71 12.00
CA LEU A 168 -7.28 -32.82 12.11
C LEU A 168 -6.60 -32.87 13.48
N CYS A 169 -6.11 -31.73 13.97
CA CYS A 169 -5.43 -31.63 15.25
C CYS A 169 -6.38 -31.91 16.42
N GLU A 170 -7.59 -31.37 16.41
CA GLU A 170 -8.60 -31.62 17.45
C GLU A 170 -9.00 -33.09 17.51
N ARG A 171 -9.13 -33.75 16.35
CA ARG A 171 -9.44 -35.19 16.27
C ARG A 171 -8.30 -36.08 16.77
N CYS A 172 -7.05 -35.75 16.42
CA CYS A 172 -5.90 -36.62 16.71
C CYS A 172 -5.21 -36.30 18.05
N LEU A 173 -5.37 -35.07 18.54
CA LEU A 173 -4.74 -34.54 19.75
C LEU A 173 -5.81 -33.87 20.65
N PRO A 174 -6.89 -34.59 21.04
CA PRO A 174 -8.00 -33.99 21.77
C PRO A 174 -7.55 -33.46 23.14
N PHE A 175 -8.24 -32.45 23.66
CA PHE A 175 -8.09 -32.01 25.05
C PHE A 175 -9.45 -31.60 25.59
N ALA A 176 -9.89 -32.24 26.68
CA ALA A 176 -11.14 -31.88 27.35
C ALA A 176 -10.82 -30.93 28.51
N SER A 177 -11.12 -29.64 28.35
CA SER A 177 -11.03 -28.67 29.45
C SER A 177 -12.02 -29.04 30.57
N GLU A 178 -11.71 -28.68 31.82
CA GLU A 178 -12.67 -28.87 32.94
C GLU A 178 -14.00 -28.13 32.72
N ALA A 179 -13.99 -27.03 31.95
CA ALA A 179 -15.18 -26.32 31.51
C ALA A 179 -16.02 -27.17 30.53
N ASN A 180 -15.39 -27.83 29.55
CA ASN A 180 -16.10 -28.73 28.63
C ASN A 180 -16.64 -29.99 29.33
N ARG A 181 -15.97 -30.48 30.39
CA ARG A 181 -16.51 -31.59 31.20
C ARG A 181 -17.80 -31.22 31.94
N ARG A 182 -17.93 -29.99 32.45
CA ARG A 182 -19.15 -29.53 33.14
C ARG A 182 -20.33 -29.35 32.20
N VAL A 183 -20.11 -28.80 31.00
CA VAL A 183 -21.16 -28.60 29.99
C VAL A 183 -21.70 -29.94 29.47
N VAL A 184 -20.82 -30.93 29.21
CA VAL A 184 -21.24 -32.28 28.78
C VAL A 184 -22.01 -33.01 29.89
N HIS A 185 -21.66 -32.79 31.16
CA HIS A 185 -22.37 -33.39 32.29
C HIS A 185 -23.78 -32.80 32.47
N ASN A 186 -23.95 -31.49 32.24
CA ASN A 186 -25.26 -30.83 32.33
C ASN A 186 -26.19 -31.21 31.15
N ALA A 187 -25.65 -31.35 29.93
CA ALA A 187 -26.43 -31.73 28.75
C ALA A 187 -27.01 -33.16 28.82
N GLN A 188 -26.45 -34.03 29.66
CA GLN A 188 -26.96 -35.40 29.87
C GLN A 188 -28.11 -35.47 30.89
N GLU A 189 -28.26 -34.47 31.77
CA GLU A 189 -29.37 -34.42 32.75
C GLU A 189 -30.67 -33.84 32.16
N GLU A 190 -30.58 -32.97 31.15
CA GLU A 190 -31.76 -32.32 30.54
C GLU A 190 -32.49 -33.19 29.49
N GLY A 191 -31.92 -34.32 29.06
CA GLY A 191 -32.44 -35.15 27.98
C GLY A 191 -33.59 -36.12 28.32
N LEU A 192 -34.35 -35.90 29.40
CA LEU A 192 -35.33 -36.88 29.92
C LEU A 192 -36.80 -36.44 29.95
N LEU A 193 -37.21 -35.39 29.24
CA LEU A 193 -38.61 -34.95 29.16
C LEU A 193 -39.03 -34.65 27.71
N GLU A 194 -39.40 -35.69 26.97
CA GLU A 194 -40.38 -35.57 25.87
C GLU A 194 -41.78 -35.62 26.49
N ASP A 195 -42.68 -34.68 26.17
CA ASP A 195 -43.91 -34.92 25.39
C ASP A 195 -44.86 -33.69 25.34
N VAL A 196 -45.55 -33.51 24.19
CA VAL A 196 -46.85 -32.82 23.93
C VAL A 196 -46.97 -31.29 23.58
N LEU A 197 -47.18 -31.06 22.26
CA LEU A 197 -48.12 -30.17 21.50
C LEU A 197 -48.12 -28.61 21.52
N ASP A 198 -48.01 -28.07 20.28
CA ASP A 198 -48.62 -26.90 19.62
C ASP A 198 -48.97 -25.60 20.40
N VAL A 199 -48.38 -24.45 20.00
CA VAL A 199 -49.06 -23.15 19.70
C VAL A 199 -48.14 -22.24 18.84
N GLU A 200 -48.76 -21.51 17.91
CA GLU A 200 -48.22 -20.54 16.93
C GLU A 200 -47.47 -19.31 17.50
N THR A 201 -46.46 -18.89 16.72
CA THR A 201 -45.94 -17.52 16.47
C THR A 201 -45.62 -16.56 17.63
N VAL A 202 -44.32 -16.37 17.89
CA VAL A 202 -43.69 -15.06 18.22
C VAL A 202 -42.25 -15.06 17.66
N PRO A 203 -41.77 -14.01 16.98
CA PRO A 203 -40.37 -13.95 16.52
C PRO A 203 -39.46 -13.75 17.75
N THR A 204 -38.73 -14.80 18.10
CA THR A 204 -37.80 -14.80 19.22
C THR A 204 -36.45 -14.27 18.75
N GLU A 205 -35.97 -13.27 19.46
CA GLU A 205 -34.60 -12.75 19.41
C GLU A 205 -33.61 -13.90 19.50
N HIS A 206 -32.55 -13.85 18.69
CA HIS A 206 -31.46 -14.83 18.68
C HIS A 206 -30.89 -15.03 20.08
N SER A 207 -31.31 -16.10 20.76
CA SER A 207 -30.60 -16.66 21.90
C SER A 207 -29.24 -17.13 21.40
N GLY A 208 -28.18 -16.43 21.83
CA GLY A 208 -26.81 -16.78 21.49
C GLY A 208 -26.51 -18.20 21.95
N GLU A 209 -26.21 -19.09 20.99
CA GLU A 209 -25.52 -20.34 21.28
C GLU A 209 -24.17 -19.97 21.92
N GLU A 210 -23.98 -20.30 23.19
CA GLU A 210 -22.67 -20.19 23.85
C GLU A 210 -21.73 -21.22 23.19
N GLU A 211 -21.03 -20.81 22.13
CA GLU A 211 -19.97 -21.60 21.51
C GLU A 211 -18.91 -21.98 22.56
N LEU A 212 -18.73 -23.28 22.75
CA LEU A 212 -17.65 -23.85 23.56
C LEU A 212 -16.31 -23.22 23.15
N PRO A 213 -15.47 -22.82 24.11
CA PRO A 213 -14.20 -22.21 23.80
C PRO A 213 -13.33 -23.18 22.99
N PRO A 214 -12.56 -22.65 22.03
CA PRO A 214 -11.56 -23.40 21.29
C PRO A 214 -10.75 -24.43 22.07
N VAL A 215 -10.51 -25.61 21.48
CA VAL A 215 -9.52 -26.55 22.03
C VAL A 215 -8.10 -26.05 21.77
N PHE A 216 -7.78 -25.63 20.53
CA PHE A 216 -6.49 -25.07 20.17
C PHE A 216 -6.49 -23.54 20.14
N ARG A 217 -5.49 -22.93 20.79
CA ARG A 217 -5.18 -21.51 20.63
C ARG A 217 -4.28 -21.33 19.40
N ILE A 218 -4.58 -20.36 18.52
CA ILE A 218 -3.73 -20.05 17.36
C ILE A 218 -3.14 -18.65 17.55
N VAL A 219 -1.82 -18.54 17.53
CA VAL A 219 -1.11 -17.28 17.74
C VAL A 219 -0.12 -17.00 16.61
N THR A 220 0.27 -15.74 16.46
CA THR A 220 1.36 -15.32 15.56
C THR A 220 2.51 -14.69 16.35
N LEU A 221 3.74 -14.87 15.86
CA LEU A 221 4.96 -14.30 16.46
C LEU A 221 5.14 -12.85 15.96
N ASP A 222 5.34 -11.92 16.89
CA ASP A 222 5.43 -10.50 16.57
C ASP A 222 6.75 -10.10 15.90
N ASP A 223 6.71 -8.98 15.19
CA ASP A 223 7.89 -8.25 14.72
C ASP A 223 8.73 -7.71 15.88
N LEU A 224 10.04 -7.55 15.66
CA LEU A 224 10.98 -7.00 16.63
C LEU A 224 10.71 -5.52 16.91
N SER A 225 10.64 -5.16 18.18
CA SER A 225 10.63 -3.76 18.62
C SER A 225 12.01 -3.11 18.50
N MET A 226 12.07 -1.78 18.55
CA MET A 226 13.36 -1.06 18.57
C MET A 226 14.24 -1.43 19.76
N SER A 227 13.65 -1.74 20.92
CA SER A 227 14.42 -2.24 22.07
C SER A 227 15.00 -3.62 21.82
N GLN A 228 14.25 -4.52 21.17
CA GLN A 228 14.74 -5.85 20.79
C GLN A 228 15.82 -5.77 19.70
N ILE A 229 15.65 -4.89 18.71
CA ILE A 229 16.65 -4.63 17.66
C ILE A 229 17.96 -4.18 18.29
N LYS A 230 17.91 -3.25 19.25
CA LYS A 230 19.08 -2.78 19.98
C LYS A 230 19.80 -3.91 20.72
N VAL A 231 19.06 -4.74 21.47
CA VAL A 231 19.61 -5.88 22.20
C VAL A 231 20.23 -6.89 21.23
N PHE A 232 19.56 -7.20 20.12
CA PHE A 232 20.07 -8.12 19.11
C PHE A 232 21.37 -7.61 18.49
N ALA A 233 21.39 -6.36 18.02
CA ALA A 233 22.57 -5.74 17.43
C ALA A 233 23.78 -5.72 18.38
N GLN A 234 23.56 -5.41 19.66
CA GLN A 234 24.60 -5.43 20.68
C GLN A 234 25.21 -6.82 20.87
N ASN A 235 24.36 -7.86 20.96
CA ASN A 235 24.83 -9.23 21.13
C ASN A 235 25.53 -9.78 19.88
N ARG A 236 25.23 -9.22 18.71
CA ARG A 236 25.89 -9.56 17.43
C ARG A 236 27.09 -8.67 17.09
N GLY A 237 27.60 -7.89 18.05
CA GLY A 237 28.89 -7.22 17.93
C GLY A 237 28.87 -5.79 17.39
N VAL A 238 27.69 -5.16 17.30
CA VAL A 238 27.61 -3.72 16.99
C VAL A 238 28.12 -2.90 18.17
N THR A 239 29.29 -2.29 18.03
CA THR A 239 29.96 -1.52 19.09
C THR A 239 29.26 -0.19 19.38
N ASP A 240 28.83 0.52 18.35
CA ASP A 240 28.04 1.75 18.48
C ASP A 240 26.60 1.51 18.02
N THR A 241 25.79 1.01 18.95
CA THR A 241 24.38 0.72 18.65
C THR A 241 23.56 1.99 18.45
N GLN A 242 24.01 3.14 18.96
CA GLN A 242 23.29 4.38 18.77
C GLN A 242 23.49 4.89 17.34
N ALA A 243 24.74 4.95 16.87
CA ALA A 243 25.02 5.31 15.48
C ALA A 243 24.35 4.35 14.48
N PHE A 244 24.30 3.06 14.81
CA PHE A 244 23.59 2.06 14.00
C PHE A 244 22.09 2.36 13.87
N LEU A 245 21.42 2.66 15.00
CA LEU A 245 19.99 2.98 15.00
C LEU A 245 19.70 4.33 14.31
N GLU A 246 20.54 5.33 14.53
CA GLU A 246 20.45 6.65 13.88
C GLU A 246 20.61 6.51 12.36
N GLU A 247 21.53 5.68 11.87
CA GLU A 247 21.67 5.43 10.43
C GLU A 247 20.53 4.60 9.85
N ILE A 248 19.94 3.66 10.60
CA ILE A 248 18.71 2.96 10.18
C ILE A 248 17.56 3.95 9.99
N GLU A 249 17.39 4.88 10.93
CA GLU A 249 16.38 5.94 10.85
C GLU A 249 16.67 6.90 9.69
N ARG A 250 17.91 7.37 9.55
CA ARG A 250 18.34 8.27 8.46
C ARG A 250 18.14 7.64 7.08
N ALA A 251 18.31 6.33 6.95
CA ALA A 251 18.13 5.59 5.71
C ALA A 251 16.67 5.14 5.45
N ASP A 252 15.73 5.45 6.36
CA ASP A 252 14.36 4.93 6.37
C ASP A 252 14.31 3.39 6.21
N ALA A 253 15.21 2.72 6.95
CA ALA A 253 15.46 1.28 6.84
C ALA A 253 14.74 0.44 7.91
N GLY A 254 13.98 1.06 8.81
CA GLY A 254 13.38 0.37 9.97
C GLY A 254 12.44 -0.78 9.60
N SER A 255 11.75 -0.69 8.46
CA SER A 255 10.89 -1.78 7.95
C SER A 255 11.67 -3.04 7.51
N PHE A 256 12.99 -2.94 7.35
CA PHE A 256 13.87 -4.06 7.02
C PHE A 256 14.54 -4.68 8.24
N THR A 257 14.30 -4.18 9.46
CA THR A 257 14.97 -4.67 10.68
C THR A 257 14.04 -5.42 11.63
N THR A 258 12.76 -5.56 11.30
CA THR A 258 11.77 -6.13 12.23
C THR A 258 11.80 -7.65 12.33
N ARG A 259 12.49 -8.36 11.42
CA ARG A 259 12.68 -9.82 11.51
C ARG A 259 14.12 -10.14 11.90
N PRO A 260 14.36 -11.09 12.84
CA PRO A 260 15.71 -11.43 13.28
C PRO A 260 16.68 -11.72 12.13
N GLN A 261 16.25 -12.50 11.12
CA GLN A 261 17.10 -12.83 9.98
C GLN A 261 17.44 -11.60 9.12
N ASP A 262 16.49 -10.68 8.91
CA ASP A 262 16.76 -9.47 8.13
C ASP A 262 17.71 -8.52 8.89
N LEU A 263 17.54 -8.44 10.21
CA LEU A 263 18.38 -7.65 11.10
C LEU A 263 19.82 -8.19 11.17
N GLU A 264 19.99 -9.51 11.23
CA GLU A 264 21.29 -10.16 11.25
C GLU A 264 22.17 -9.75 10.06
N GLU A 265 21.62 -9.76 8.85
CA GLU A 265 22.37 -9.33 7.66
C GLU A 265 22.69 -7.84 7.65
N LEU A 266 21.77 -7.02 8.16
CA LEU A 266 21.99 -5.58 8.25
C LEU A 266 23.05 -5.25 9.31
N VAL A 267 23.11 -6.04 10.40
CA VAL A 267 24.20 -6.02 11.37
C VAL A 267 25.52 -6.45 10.73
N ASP A 268 25.55 -7.55 9.99
CA ASP A 268 26.76 -8.01 9.29
C ASP A 268 27.30 -6.96 8.31
N PHE A 269 26.39 -6.32 7.55
CA PHE A 269 26.73 -5.24 6.64
C PHE A 269 27.30 -4.04 7.40
N TRP A 270 26.68 -3.64 8.51
CA TRP A 270 27.16 -2.55 9.35
C TRP A 270 28.54 -2.84 9.95
N VAL A 271 28.74 -4.03 10.49
CA VAL A 271 30.02 -4.45 11.09
C VAL A 271 31.14 -4.42 10.05
N LYS A 272 30.83 -4.75 8.80
CA LYS A 272 31.80 -4.77 7.70
C LYS A 272 32.07 -3.39 7.08
N GLU A 273 31.03 -2.62 6.83
CA GLU A 273 31.10 -1.40 5.98
C GLU A 273 30.95 -0.09 6.77
N CYS A 274 30.62 -0.17 8.07
CA CYS A 274 30.38 0.97 8.97
C CYS A 274 29.38 2.00 8.41
N ARG A 275 28.38 1.54 7.67
CA ARG A 275 27.29 2.35 7.10
C ARG A 275 26.04 1.51 6.88
N ILE A 276 24.90 2.17 6.68
CA ILE A 276 23.70 1.55 6.10
C ILE A 276 23.68 1.79 4.58
N GLY A 277 23.18 0.82 3.82
CA GLY A 277 23.00 0.93 2.36
C GLY A 277 21.96 1.99 1.99
N THR A 278 21.99 2.50 0.75
CA THR A 278 20.91 3.36 0.24
C THR A 278 19.58 2.59 0.21
N ARG A 279 18.44 3.29 0.23
CA ARG A 279 17.11 2.63 0.12
C ARG A 279 17.02 1.69 -1.08
N LEU A 280 17.61 2.06 -2.21
CA LEU A 280 17.64 1.22 -3.41
C LEU A 280 18.46 -0.05 -3.17
N GLU A 281 19.65 0.06 -2.58
CA GLU A 281 20.51 -1.10 -2.24
C GLU A 281 19.79 -2.04 -1.26
N LEU A 282 19.19 -1.48 -0.21
CA LEU A 282 18.42 -2.24 0.78
C LEU A 282 17.22 -2.93 0.14
N MET A 283 16.47 -2.24 -0.72
CA MET A 283 15.33 -2.83 -1.42
C MET A 283 15.76 -3.92 -2.40
N GLN A 284 16.80 -3.69 -3.20
CA GLN A 284 17.32 -4.68 -4.14
C GLN A 284 17.83 -5.93 -3.44
N ASN A 285 18.53 -5.76 -2.31
CA ASN A 285 19.01 -6.85 -1.49
C ASN A 285 17.85 -7.59 -0.81
N SER A 286 16.86 -6.88 -0.28
CA SER A 286 15.65 -7.47 0.30
C SER A 286 14.88 -8.29 -0.74
N VAL A 287 14.69 -7.76 -1.95
CA VAL A 287 14.05 -8.50 -3.06
C VAL A 287 14.86 -9.74 -3.43
N HIS A 288 16.18 -9.61 -3.57
CA HIS A 288 17.04 -10.75 -3.90
C HIS A 288 16.96 -11.85 -2.83
N ARG A 289 17.13 -11.47 -1.55
CA ARG A 289 17.02 -12.37 -0.39
C ARG A 289 15.67 -13.06 -0.34
N ARG A 290 14.58 -12.30 -0.43
CA ARG A 290 13.21 -12.83 -0.34
C ARG A 290 12.82 -13.67 -1.55
N LEU A 291 13.62 -13.68 -2.61
CA LEU A 291 13.47 -14.58 -3.76
C LEU A 291 14.39 -15.79 -3.69
N GLU A 292 15.41 -15.78 -2.85
CA GLU A 292 16.25 -16.94 -2.61
C GLU A 292 15.55 -17.92 -1.66
N GLU A 293 15.67 -19.20 -1.98
CA GLU A 293 15.38 -20.28 -1.02
C GLU A 293 16.72 -20.53 -0.35
N ARG A 294 16.80 -20.64 0.96
CA ARG A 294 18.09 -20.86 1.65
C ARG A 294 18.22 -22.26 2.18
N ASP A 295 17.11 -22.94 2.39
CA ASP A 295 17.13 -24.34 2.78
C ASP A 295 17.58 -25.18 1.57
N GLN A 296 18.68 -25.90 1.74
CA GLN A 296 19.26 -26.73 0.68
C GLN A 296 18.31 -27.87 0.26
N ASN A 297 17.56 -28.44 1.21
CA ASN A 297 16.58 -29.47 0.91
C ASN A 297 15.42 -28.89 0.11
N HIS A 298 14.93 -27.69 0.45
CA HIS A 298 13.91 -27.00 -0.36
C HIS A 298 14.42 -26.66 -1.76
N ARG A 299 15.66 -26.20 -1.90
CA ARG A 299 16.28 -25.96 -3.21
C ARG A 299 16.30 -27.21 -4.09
N GLU A 300 16.55 -28.37 -3.49
CA GLU A 300 16.58 -29.65 -4.20
C GLU A 300 15.17 -30.16 -4.54
N ILE A 301 14.20 -29.96 -3.64
CA ILE A 301 12.82 -30.42 -3.79
C ILE A 301 12.00 -29.48 -4.71
N GLN A 302 12.27 -28.17 -4.69
CA GLN A 302 11.61 -27.16 -5.54
C GLN A 302 12.65 -26.19 -6.13
N PRO A 303 13.47 -26.67 -7.10
CA PRO A 303 14.49 -25.85 -7.70
C PRO A 303 13.87 -24.75 -8.56
N LEU A 304 14.19 -23.50 -8.24
CA LEU A 304 13.85 -22.34 -9.07
C LEU A 304 15.10 -21.47 -9.27
N PRO A 305 15.62 -21.33 -10.51
CA PRO A 305 16.78 -20.48 -10.77
C PRO A 305 16.53 -19.03 -10.36
N ALA A 306 17.52 -18.37 -9.73
CA ALA A 306 17.36 -17.01 -9.20
C ALA A 306 16.94 -15.99 -10.28
N VAL A 307 17.46 -16.11 -11.50
CA VAL A 307 17.07 -15.27 -12.64
C VAL A 307 15.58 -15.43 -12.95
N ARG A 308 15.11 -16.68 -12.99
CA ARG A 308 13.71 -17.04 -13.26
C ARG A 308 12.80 -16.56 -12.13
N ALA A 309 13.18 -16.77 -10.86
CA ALA A 309 12.44 -16.27 -9.70
C ALA A 309 12.25 -14.74 -9.75
N ARG A 310 13.31 -14.00 -10.10
CA ARG A 310 13.27 -12.54 -10.22
C ARG A 310 12.42 -12.07 -11.39
N GLU A 311 12.43 -12.79 -12.50
CA GLU A 311 11.56 -12.53 -13.65
C GLU A 311 10.09 -12.72 -13.29
N GLY A 312 9.73 -13.86 -12.70
CA GLY A 312 8.36 -14.16 -12.30
C GLY A 312 7.83 -13.16 -11.27
N ALA A 313 8.61 -12.82 -10.25
CA ALA A 313 8.21 -11.83 -9.26
C ALA A 313 8.05 -10.43 -9.85
N ARG A 314 8.89 -10.04 -10.82
CA ARG A 314 8.76 -8.76 -11.52
C ARG A 314 7.49 -8.71 -12.35
N LEU A 315 7.16 -9.80 -13.06
CA LEU A 315 5.93 -9.89 -13.86
C LEU A 315 4.68 -9.85 -12.99
N LEU A 316 4.67 -10.57 -11.86
CA LEU A 316 3.55 -10.53 -10.90
C LEU A 316 3.40 -9.13 -10.28
N ALA A 317 4.51 -8.47 -9.92
CA ALA A 317 4.48 -7.09 -9.43
C ALA A 317 3.95 -6.11 -10.50
N ALA A 318 4.39 -6.25 -11.75
CA ALA A 318 3.89 -5.45 -12.87
C ALA A 318 2.40 -5.69 -13.12
N ALA A 319 1.94 -6.94 -13.11
CA ALA A 319 0.52 -7.28 -13.24
C ALA A 319 -0.31 -6.69 -12.10
N SER A 320 0.23 -6.68 -10.88
CA SER A 320 -0.41 -6.08 -9.71
C SER A 320 -0.58 -4.57 -9.81
N ILE A 321 0.50 -3.87 -10.19
CA ILE A 321 0.49 -2.41 -10.32
C ILE A 321 -0.35 -1.97 -11.53
N LEU A 322 -0.12 -2.58 -12.70
CA LEU A 322 -0.78 -2.17 -13.95
C LEU A 322 -2.24 -2.64 -14.02
N GLY A 323 -2.55 -3.79 -13.43
CA GLY A 323 -3.91 -4.33 -13.34
C GLY A 323 -4.74 -3.75 -12.19
N LYS A 324 -4.13 -2.94 -11.31
CA LYS A 324 -4.75 -2.41 -10.08
C LYS A 324 -5.35 -3.51 -9.19
N GLU A 325 -4.76 -4.70 -9.20
CA GLU A 325 -5.18 -5.85 -8.40
C GLU A 325 -4.02 -6.27 -7.47
N PRO A 326 -4.08 -5.96 -6.16
CA PRO A 326 -3.00 -6.27 -5.23
C PRO A 326 -2.93 -7.75 -4.84
N THR A 327 -4.00 -8.54 -5.08
CA THR A 327 -4.05 -9.93 -4.63
C THR A 327 -3.55 -10.90 -5.72
N ILE A 328 -2.77 -11.90 -5.33
CA ILE A 328 -2.26 -12.95 -6.23
C ILE A 328 -2.94 -14.26 -5.86
N GLN A 329 -3.49 -14.96 -6.84
CA GLN A 329 -4.20 -16.21 -6.62
C GLN A 329 -3.21 -17.35 -6.37
N VAL A 330 -3.32 -18.02 -5.22
CA VAL A 330 -2.53 -19.22 -4.88
C VAL A 330 -3.31 -20.48 -5.31
N PRO A 331 -2.69 -21.49 -5.96
CA PRO A 331 -3.36 -22.70 -6.46
C PRO A 331 -3.93 -23.68 -5.40
N ASP A 332 -3.94 -23.32 -4.12
CA ASP A 332 -3.97 -24.26 -3.01
C ASP A 332 -5.39 -24.43 -2.43
N GLY A 333 -6.27 -25.16 -3.11
CA GLY A 333 -7.56 -25.61 -2.56
C GLY A 333 -8.78 -24.78 -2.98
N SER A 334 -9.96 -25.41 -2.84
CA SER A 334 -11.21 -25.12 -3.57
C SER A 334 -11.64 -23.65 -3.68
N HIS A 335 -11.94 -23.23 -4.92
CA HIS A 335 -12.67 -22.00 -5.31
C HIS A 335 -12.08 -20.66 -4.86
N ASN A 336 -10.76 -20.48 -4.91
CA ASN A 336 -10.19 -19.13 -4.78
C ASN A 336 -10.23 -18.39 -6.12
N ASN A 337 -11.32 -17.67 -6.44
CA ASN A 337 -11.51 -16.93 -7.71
C ASN A 337 -11.12 -15.43 -7.63
N LYS A 338 -10.44 -15.01 -6.55
CA LYS A 338 -10.04 -13.61 -6.35
C LYS A 338 -8.54 -13.43 -6.55
N GLY A 339 -8.16 -12.32 -7.15
CA GLY A 339 -6.77 -11.95 -7.43
C GLY A 339 -6.26 -12.38 -8.80
N ILE A 340 -4.99 -12.05 -9.05
CA ILE A 340 -4.30 -12.30 -10.30
C ILE A 340 -4.04 -13.79 -10.45
N PRO A 341 -4.61 -14.46 -11.47
CA PRO A 341 -4.30 -15.85 -11.75
C PRO A 341 -2.85 -15.99 -12.21
N VAL A 342 -2.00 -16.59 -11.38
CA VAL A 342 -0.56 -16.76 -11.65
C VAL A 342 -0.32 -17.45 -12.98
N ARG A 343 -1.13 -18.47 -13.30
CA ARG A 343 -1.10 -19.18 -14.60
C ARG A 343 -1.31 -18.29 -15.83
N MET A 344 -2.02 -17.17 -15.69
CA MET A 344 -2.25 -16.25 -16.81
C MET A 344 -1.07 -15.33 -17.04
N ILE A 345 -0.33 -14.99 -15.98
CA ILE A 345 0.84 -14.11 -16.03
C ILE A 345 2.11 -14.90 -16.35
N LEU A 346 2.27 -16.07 -15.75
CA LEU A 346 3.40 -16.99 -15.92
C LEU A 346 2.98 -18.20 -16.77
N SER A 347 2.42 -17.93 -17.95
CA SER A 347 1.79 -18.94 -18.81
C SER A 347 2.76 -19.98 -19.39
N ASP A 348 4.06 -19.66 -19.42
CA ASP A 348 5.15 -20.54 -19.83
C ASP A 348 5.77 -21.34 -18.66
N TRP A 349 5.25 -21.19 -17.44
CA TRP A 349 5.74 -21.88 -16.25
C TRP A 349 4.88 -23.09 -15.91
N ASN A 350 5.52 -24.16 -15.43
CA ASN A 350 4.80 -25.31 -14.87
C ASN A 350 4.32 -25.03 -13.43
N ASP A 351 3.38 -25.85 -12.94
CA ASP A 351 2.78 -25.68 -11.61
C ASP A 351 3.82 -25.73 -10.48
N ARG A 352 4.88 -26.54 -10.62
CA ARG A 352 5.96 -26.66 -9.62
C ARG A 352 6.76 -25.36 -9.50
N ASP A 353 7.11 -24.72 -10.62
CA ASP A 353 7.85 -23.47 -10.64
C ASP A 353 6.99 -22.30 -10.14
N GLN A 354 5.69 -22.30 -10.46
CA GLN A 354 4.73 -21.32 -9.94
C GLN A 354 4.63 -21.44 -8.42
N GLN A 355 4.46 -22.66 -7.89
CA GLN A 355 4.41 -22.90 -6.44
C GLN A 355 5.74 -22.57 -5.75
N ALA A 356 6.87 -22.88 -6.39
CA ALA A 356 8.19 -22.52 -5.90
C ALA A 356 8.40 -21.01 -5.83
N LEU A 357 7.74 -20.22 -6.69
CA LEU A 357 7.76 -18.76 -6.65
C LEU A 357 6.80 -18.21 -5.58
N LEU A 358 5.60 -18.77 -5.47
CA LEU A 358 4.60 -18.32 -4.49
C LEU A 358 4.99 -18.61 -3.05
N SER A 359 5.82 -19.62 -2.81
CA SER A 359 6.42 -19.90 -1.51
C SER A 359 7.54 -18.92 -1.11
N ARG A 360 7.93 -17.99 -2.00
CA ARG A 360 8.97 -16.98 -1.72
C ARG A 360 8.44 -15.88 -0.79
N PRO A 361 9.21 -15.50 0.25
CA PRO A 361 8.78 -14.49 1.23
C PRO A 361 8.31 -13.13 0.69
N ILE A 362 8.65 -12.76 -0.56
CA ILE A 362 8.27 -11.46 -1.14
C ILE A 362 6.79 -11.36 -1.55
N LEU A 363 6.12 -12.48 -1.87
CA LEU A 363 4.76 -12.45 -2.45
C LEU A 363 3.63 -12.53 -1.40
N MET A 364 3.93 -12.40 -0.11
CA MET A 364 2.97 -12.65 0.99
C MET A 364 2.54 -11.40 1.81
N GLN A 365 2.86 -10.15 1.41
CA GLN A 365 2.74 -8.94 2.27
C GLN A 365 1.46 -8.05 2.14
N ALA A 366 0.30 -8.55 1.68
CA ALA A 366 -0.81 -7.70 1.22
C ALA A 366 -1.95 -7.33 2.25
N TYR A 367 -1.66 -6.97 3.52
CA TYR A 367 -2.64 -7.12 4.63
C TYR A 367 -3.13 -5.91 5.48
N VAL A 368 -2.88 -4.63 5.15
CA VAL A 368 -3.28 -3.53 6.06
C VAL A 368 -4.69 -2.97 5.77
N ARG A 369 -5.72 -3.44 6.49
CA ARG A 369 -7.13 -2.98 6.36
C ARG A 369 -7.45 -1.80 7.28
N GLU A 370 -8.39 -0.92 6.93
CA GLU A 370 -8.73 0.28 7.74
C GLU A 370 -9.70 0.02 8.90
N ASP A 371 -10.38 -1.13 8.93
CA ASP A 371 -11.29 -1.46 10.05
C ASP A 371 -10.54 -1.76 11.35
N ASP A 372 -9.24 -2.01 11.21
CA ASP A 372 -8.32 -2.36 12.28
C ASP A 372 -7.59 -1.13 12.86
N ASP A 373 -7.90 0.08 12.39
CA ASP A 373 -7.20 1.31 12.78
C ASP A 373 -7.44 1.68 14.24
N ILE A 374 -6.37 2.05 14.93
CA ILE A 374 -6.40 2.49 16.32
C ILE A 374 -6.60 4.01 16.33
N SER A 375 -7.78 4.45 16.76
CA SER A 375 -8.03 5.88 16.99
C SER A 375 -7.33 6.33 18.27
N ARG A 376 -6.27 7.14 18.12
CA ARG A 376 -5.55 7.81 19.22
C ARG A 376 -6.07 9.23 19.51
N ILE A 377 -7.22 9.61 18.93
CA ILE A 377 -7.75 10.97 19.01
C ILE A 377 -8.12 11.29 20.47
N GLY A 378 -7.40 12.25 21.08
CA GLY A 378 -7.77 12.86 22.36
C GLY A 378 -6.93 12.51 23.59
N GLY A 379 -5.81 11.77 23.51
CA GLY A 379 -5.11 11.39 24.75
C GLY A 379 -3.62 11.07 24.64
N GLY A 380 -2.82 11.89 25.35
CA GLY A 380 -1.52 11.54 25.96
C GLY A 380 -0.34 11.25 25.02
N VAL A 381 0.87 11.29 25.59
CA VAL A 381 2.06 10.75 24.94
C VAL A 381 1.90 9.22 24.89
N TYR A 382 1.96 8.63 23.70
CA TYR A 382 1.91 7.19 23.50
C TYR A 382 3.16 6.71 22.73
N SER A 383 3.48 5.43 22.86
CA SER A 383 4.50 4.77 22.04
C SER A 383 3.82 3.96 20.93
N PRO A 384 4.10 4.23 19.64
CA PRO A 384 3.47 3.53 18.52
C PRO A 384 3.67 2.02 18.56
N GLY A 385 2.61 1.24 18.32
CA GLY A 385 2.64 -0.21 18.18
C GLY A 385 2.61 -0.68 16.72
N LEU A 386 2.67 -2.00 16.49
CA LEU A 386 2.66 -2.60 15.14
C LEU A 386 1.46 -2.17 14.29
N ARG A 387 0.31 -1.98 14.93
CA ARG A 387 -0.90 -1.56 14.26
C ARG A 387 -0.91 -0.08 13.91
N ASP A 388 -0.31 0.78 14.75
CA ASP A 388 -0.05 2.19 14.42
C ASP A 388 0.94 2.26 13.23
N ASN A 389 2.01 1.46 13.24
CA ASN A 389 2.98 1.39 12.13
C ASN A 389 2.38 0.84 10.83
N ALA A 390 1.48 -0.14 10.91
CA ALA A 390 0.79 -0.69 9.75
C ALA A 390 -0.15 0.38 9.14
N GLN A 391 -0.93 1.06 9.99
CA GLN A 391 -1.73 2.23 9.58
C GLN A 391 -0.88 3.27 8.88
N ASP A 392 0.25 3.63 9.48
CA ASP A 392 1.19 4.60 8.93
C ASP A 392 1.76 4.13 7.60
N ALA A 393 2.09 2.85 7.44
CA ALA A 393 2.57 2.28 6.19
C ALA A 393 1.50 2.31 5.07
N ARG A 394 0.22 1.99 5.39
CA ARG A 394 -0.89 2.14 4.43
C ARG A 394 -1.12 3.62 4.10
N ASN A 395 -1.13 4.49 5.10
CA ASN A 395 -1.29 5.92 4.93
C ASN A 395 -0.10 6.53 4.17
N ALA A 396 1.08 5.93 4.27
CA ALA A 396 2.26 6.32 3.52
C ALA A 396 2.08 6.15 2.01
N LEU A 397 1.21 5.25 1.54
CA LEU A 397 0.86 5.15 0.12
C LEU A 397 0.14 6.41 -0.37
N PHE A 398 -0.81 6.93 0.42
CA PHE A 398 -1.47 8.20 0.10
C PHE A 398 -0.49 9.38 0.19
N ASN A 399 0.44 9.36 1.14
CA ASN A 399 1.52 10.33 1.21
C ASN A 399 2.42 10.25 -0.04
N GLN A 400 2.81 9.06 -0.47
CA GLN A 400 3.63 8.88 -1.68
C GLN A 400 2.89 9.36 -2.93
N LEU A 401 1.60 9.02 -3.07
CA LEU A 401 0.76 9.50 -4.17
C LEU A 401 0.67 11.04 -4.15
N LYS A 402 0.54 11.65 -2.98
CA LYS A 402 0.59 13.11 -2.79
C LYS A 402 1.95 13.72 -3.20
N GLN A 403 3.07 13.02 -3.02
CA GLN A 403 4.38 13.52 -3.43
C GLN A 403 4.63 13.47 -4.95
N ILE A 404 3.86 12.69 -5.72
CA ILE A 404 4.01 12.64 -7.19
C ILE A 404 3.49 13.96 -7.78
N PRO A 405 4.31 14.82 -8.41
CA PRO A 405 3.88 16.10 -8.95
C PRO A 405 2.85 15.94 -10.07
N GLY A 406 1.90 16.88 -10.17
CA GLY A 406 1.00 16.99 -11.33
C GLY A 406 -0.47 16.59 -11.08
N LYS A 407 -1.32 16.95 -12.05
CA LYS A 407 -2.77 16.79 -12.01
C LYS A 407 -3.22 15.33 -11.91
N GLU A 408 -2.46 14.40 -12.48
CA GLU A 408 -2.78 12.97 -12.47
C GLU A 408 -2.82 12.40 -11.05
N ALA A 409 -1.89 12.83 -10.19
CA ALA A 409 -1.88 12.44 -8.79
C ALA A 409 -3.06 13.05 -8.01
N PHE A 410 -3.42 14.30 -8.31
CA PHE A 410 -4.61 14.94 -7.75
C PHE A 410 -5.91 14.22 -8.15
N VAL A 411 -6.06 13.87 -9.43
CA VAL A 411 -7.23 13.13 -9.95
C VAL A 411 -7.29 11.74 -9.31
N ALA A 412 -6.17 11.03 -9.26
CA ALA A 412 -6.11 9.71 -8.61
C ALA A 412 -6.52 9.79 -7.13
N LEU A 413 -6.00 10.76 -6.37
CA LEU A 413 -6.40 10.99 -4.97
C LEU A 413 -7.89 11.34 -4.84
N SER A 414 -8.42 12.14 -5.77
CA SER A 414 -9.84 12.54 -5.79
C SER A 414 -10.76 11.35 -6.09
N GLU A 415 -10.40 10.53 -7.08
CA GLU A 415 -11.11 9.30 -7.42
C GLU A 415 -11.08 8.30 -6.27
N ILE A 416 -9.90 8.10 -5.66
CA ILE A 416 -9.74 7.25 -4.47
C ILE A 416 -10.67 7.75 -3.35
N ALA A 417 -10.71 9.06 -3.09
CA ALA A 417 -11.58 9.62 -2.06
C ALA A 417 -13.08 9.41 -2.36
N ILE A 418 -13.50 9.56 -3.63
CA ILE A 418 -14.91 9.37 -4.05
C ILE A 418 -15.30 7.89 -3.99
N GLN A 419 -14.46 7.01 -4.54
CA GLN A 419 -14.71 5.58 -4.66
C GLN A 419 -14.43 4.82 -3.36
N HIS A 420 -13.86 5.49 -2.35
CA HIS A 420 -13.48 4.83 -1.11
C HIS A 420 -14.69 4.12 -0.48
N PRO A 421 -14.57 2.82 -0.16
CA PRO A 421 -15.70 2.01 0.33
C PRO A 421 -16.23 2.50 1.69
N LYS A 422 -15.38 3.12 2.51
CA LYS A 422 -15.79 3.72 3.78
C LYS A 422 -16.09 5.20 3.66
N ALA A 423 -17.33 5.58 3.96
CA ALA A 423 -17.78 6.97 3.96
C ALA A 423 -17.04 7.84 4.99
N ALA A 424 -16.74 7.29 6.17
CA ALA A 424 -16.08 8.02 7.27
C ALA A 424 -14.66 8.49 6.93
N SER A 425 -13.97 7.78 6.04
CA SER A 425 -12.58 8.06 5.64
C SER A 425 -12.48 9.03 4.46
N ARG A 426 -13.59 9.25 3.75
CA ARG A 426 -13.62 10.13 2.57
C ARG A 426 -13.17 11.57 2.90
N PRO A 427 -13.62 12.22 4.00
CA PRO A 427 -13.15 13.56 4.33
C PRO A 427 -11.64 13.64 4.54
N TRP A 428 -11.05 12.62 5.18
CA TRP A 428 -9.60 12.54 5.37
C TRP A 428 -8.87 12.33 4.03
N LEU A 429 -9.34 11.45 3.15
CA LEU A 429 -8.76 11.27 1.80
C LEU A 429 -8.94 12.50 0.91
N VAL A 430 -10.08 13.21 1.01
CA VAL A 430 -10.29 14.51 0.37
C VAL A 430 -9.24 15.52 0.85
N SER A 431 -8.83 15.46 2.12
CA SER A 431 -7.75 16.33 2.63
C SER A 431 -6.39 16.06 1.97
N PHE A 432 -6.14 14.82 1.51
CA PHE A 432 -4.94 14.50 0.72
C PHE A 432 -4.99 15.10 -0.68
N ALA A 433 -6.14 14.99 -1.37
CA ALA A 433 -6.35 15.66 -2.65
C ALA A 433 -6.24 17.18 -2.51
N TYR A 434 -6.82 17.76 -1.46
CA TYR A 434 -6.67 19.19 -1.16
C TYR A 434 -5.22 19.57 -0.87
N GLY A 435 -4.54 18.82 0.00
CA GLY A 435 -3.14 19.06 0.32
C GLY A 435 -2.22 18.88 -0.90
N LYS A 436 -2.58 18.00 -1.84
CA LYS A 436 -1.91 17.86 -3.12
C LYS A 436 -2.11 19.11 -3.98
N ALA A 437 -3.35 19.57 -4.13
CA ALA A 437 -3.64 20.80 -4.86
C ALA A 437 -2.86 22.00 -4.28
N VAL A 438 -2.73 22.10 -2.96
CA VAL A 438 -1.90 23.12 -2.29
C VAL A 438 -0.42 22.95 -2.64
N GLN A 439 0.14 21.75 -2.49
CA GLN A 439 1.56 21.50 -2.78
C GLN A 439 1.91 21.76 -4.24
N ASP A 440 1.03 21.38 -5.17
CA ASP A 440 1.21 21.70 -6.58
C ASP A 440 0.98 23.18 -6.84
N ALA A 441 0.13 23.86 -6.07
CA ALA A 441 -0.10 25.29 -6.19
C ALA A 441 1.07 26.15 -5.68
N ASP A 442 1.86 25.63 -4.75
CA ASP A 442 3.01 26.33 -4.18
C ASP A 442 4.08 26.62 -5.24
N LEU A 443 4.51 27.88 -5.30
CA LEU A 443 5.57 28.30 -6.17
C LEU A 443 6.92 27.80 -5.64
N ALA A 444 7.79 27.35 -6.55
CA ALA A 444 9.16 27.04 -6.19
C ALA A 444 9.84 28.27 -5.56
N PRO A 445 10.56 28.10 -4.43
CA PRO A 445 11.31 29.19 -3.80
C PRO A 445 12.27 29.84 -4.79
N TRP A 446 12.35 31.17 -4.76
CA TRP A 446 13.28 31.90 -5.62
C TRP A 446 14.72 31.72 -5.14
N SER A 447 15.64 31.50 -6.07
CA SER A 447 17.07 31.62 -5.79
C SER A 447 17.46 33.08 -5.53
N PRO A 448 18.55 33.36 -4.78
CA PRO A 448 19.05 34.72 -4.59
C PRO A 448 19.32 35.48 -5.90
N ALA A 449 19.71 34.76 -6.97
CA ALA A 449 19.89 35.34 -8.30
C ALA A 449 18.57 35.80 -8.92
N GLN A 450 17.51 34.99 -8.79
CA GLN A 450 16.15 35.35 -9.24
C GLN A 450 15.58 36.52 -8.43
N VAL A 451 15.81 36.57 -7.12
CA VAL A 451 15.42 37.72 -6.28
C VAL A 451 16.10 39.00 -6.78
N ARG A 452 17.41 38.93 -7.09
CA ARG A 452 18.15 40.07 -7.63
C ARG A 452 17.68 40.47 -9.02
N ASP A 453 17.42 39.50 -9.91
CA ASP A 453 16.88 39.76 -11.26
C ASP A 453 15.50 40.43 -11.18
N PHE A 454 14.63 39.93 -10.30
CA PHE A 454 13.33 40.53 -10.03
C PHE A 454 13.47 41.94 -9.46
N HIS A 455 14.38 42.19 -8.51
CA HIS A 455 14.61 43.54 -8.00
C HIS A 455 15.04 44.53 -9.09
N GLN A 456 15.85 44.08 -10.05
CA GLN A 456 16.37 44.93 -11.11
C GLN A 456 15.35 45.18 -12.24
N HIS A 457 14.55 44.17 -12.58
CA HIS A 457 13.70 44.19 -13.77
C HIS A 457 12.19 44.17 -13.48
N LEU A 458 11.82 44.02 -12.20
CA LEU A 458 10.45 43.87 -11.68
C LEU A 458 9.67 42.76 -12.41
N ASP A 459 10.36 41.70 -12.79
CA ASP A 459 9.83 40.65 -13.65
C ASP A 459 10.54 39.32 -13.39
N ARG A 460 9.80 38.20 -13.47
CA ARG A 460 10.32 36.85 -13.22
C ARG A 460 10.63 36.17 -14.54
N THR A 461 11.82 35.62 -14.67
CA THR A 461 12.13 34.70 -15.78
C THR A 461 11.48 33.34 -15.49
N PRO A 462 10.55 32.86 -16.34
CA PRO A 462 9.88 31.58 -16.11
C PRO A 462 10.90 30.45 -16.26
N THR A 463 10.82 29.46 -15.38
CA THR A 463 11.74 28.31 -15.38
C THR A 463 11.07 26.98 -15.71
N ASN A 464 9.75 26.99 -15.83
CA ASN A 464 8.93 25.83 -16.18
C ASN A 464 7.64 26.28 -16.90
N HIS A 465 6.90 25.28 -17.40
CA HIS A 465 5.66 25.48 -18.16
C HIS A 465 4.63 26.35 -17.43
N ARG A 466 4.42 26.10 -16.12
CA ARG A 466 3.43 26.82 -15.33
C ARG A 466 3.79 28.29 -15.17
N GLU A 467 5.04 28.59 -14.81
CA GLU A 467 5.49 29.98 -14.66
C GLU A 467 5.40 30.75 -15.98
N LEU A 468 5.60 30.07 -17.13
CA LEU A 468 5.39 30.68 -18.43
C LEU A 468 3.92 30.98 -18.71
N ALA A 469 3.02 30.08 -18.32
CA ALA A 469 1.58 30.30 -18.43
C ALA A 469 1.15 31.48 -17.55
N ASP A 470 1.59 31.52 -16.30
CA ASP A 470 1.32 32.62 -15.36
C ASP A 470 1.83 33.96 -15.92
N LEU A 471 3.05 33.98 -16.47
CA LEU A 471 3.61 35.17 -17.11
C LEU A 471 2.82 35.61 -18.35
N ALA A 472 2.42 34.67 -19.20
CA ALA A 472 1.61 34.95 -20.38
C ALA A 472 0.23 35.53 -20.01
N ILE A 473 -0.41 34.97 -18.98
CA ILE A 473 -1.68 35.45 -18.43
C ILE A 473 -1.52 36.87 -17.89
N MET A 474 -0.48 37.14 -17.08
CA MET A 474 -0.20 38.49 -16.57
C MET A 474 -0.03 39.50 -17.73
N ARG A 475 0.71 39.14 -18.77
CA ARG A 475 0.91 40.01 -19.95
C ARG A 475 -0.37 40.31 -20.70
N LEU A 476 -1.27 39.34 -20.79
CA LEU A 476 -2.59 39.51 -21.41
C LEU A 476 -3.53 40.34 -20.54
N ILE A 477 -3.47 40.21 -19.20
CA ILE A 477 -4.23 41.04 -18.26
C ILE A 477 -3.72 42.49 -18.28
N ASP A 478 -2.39 42.71 -18.31
CA ASP A 478 -1.81 44.05 -18.47
C ASP A 478 -2.34 44.69 -19.76
N LEU A 479 -2.33 43.93 -20.86
CA LEU A 479 -2.82 44.41 -22.16
C LEU A 479 -4.34 44.62 -22.16
N GLN A 480 -5.10 43.78 -21.46
CA GLN A 480 -6.53 43.98 -21.25
C GLN A 480 -6.77 45.33 -20.56
N ASP A 481 -6.09 45.60 -19.45
CA ASP A 481 -6.25 46.85 -18.70
C ASP A 481 -5.81 48.07 -19.51
N ASP A 482 -4.68 47.97 -20.24
CA ASP A 482 -4.20 49.03 -21.15
C ASP A 482 -5.27 49.38 -22.21
N LEU A 483 -5.94 48.37 -22.77
CA LEU A 483 -6.97 48.57 -23.80
C LEU A 483 -8.32 49.01 -23.23
N GLU A 484 -8.72 48.50 -22.07
CA GLU A 484 -10.02 48.78 -21.47
C GLU A 484 -10.02 50.09 -20.66
N ASN A 485 -8.91 50.41 -19.99
CA ASN A 485 -8.83 51.48 -19.00
C ASN A 485 -7.71 52.49 -19.26
N GLY A 486 -6.72 52.18 -20.10
CA GLY A 486 -5.56 53.05 -20.35
C GLY A 486 -5.86 54.32 -21.16
N ASP A 487 -5.30 55.46 -20.75
CA ASP A 487 -5.57 56.79 -21.35
C ASP A 487 -5.26 56.88 -22.85
N GLU A 488 -4.23 56.17 -23.29
CA GLU A 488 -3.80 56.09 -24.69
C GLU A 488 -4.39 54.87 -25.43
N SER A 489 -5.46 54.27 -24.90
CA SER A 489 -6.08 53.07 -25.46
C SER A 489 -6.42 53.21 -26.95
N VAL A 490 -5.94 52.24 -27.73
CA VAL A 490 -6.21 52.11 -29.16
C VAL A 490 -7.46 51.26 -29.46
N ALA A 491 -8.29 50.95 -28.45
CA ALA A 491 -9.46 50.07 -28.57
C ALA A 491 -10.38 50.42 -29.76
N ARG A 492 -10.63 51.73 -30.00
CA ARG A 492 -11.47 52.21 -31.10
C ARG A 492 -10.95 51.80 -32.49
N VAL A 493 -9.62 51.71 -32.66
CA VAL A 493 -8.99 51.25 -33.90
C VAL A 493 -9.15 49.74 -34.03
N LEU A 494 -8.81 49.02 -32.95
CA LEU A 494 -8.82 47.56 -32.91
C LEU A 494 -10.21 46.94 -33.08
N ARG A 495 -11.30 47.64 -32.77
CA ARG A 495 -12.67 47.16 -33.03
C ARG A 495 -13.00 46.86 -34.49
N ARG A 496 -12.24 47.43 -35.43
CA ARG A 496 -12.53 47.36 -36.87
C ARG A 496 -11.68 46.33 -37.61
N VAL A 497 -10.79 45.66 -36.90
CA VAL A 497 -9.81 44.77 -37.51
C VAL A 497 -10.34 43.34 -37.53
N GLU A 498 -9.82 42.50 -38.42
CA GLU A 498 -10.11 41.08 -38.47
C GLU A 498 -9.28 40.32 -37.44
N GLU A 499 -9.62 39.04 -37.24
CA GLU A 499 -8.95 38.18 -36.26
C GLU A 499 -7.43 38.08 -36.52
N THR A 500 -7.02 38.09 -37.80
CA THR A 500 -5.61 38.08 -38.20
C THR A 500 -4.87 39.36 -37.80
N GLU A 501 -5.44 40.55 -38.01
CA GLU A 501 -4.78 41.79 -37.59
C GLU A 501 -4.80 41.94 -36.06
N MET A 502 -5.86 41.50 -35.38
CA MET A 502 -5.91 41.46 -33.92
C MET A 502 -4.80 40.58 -33.38
N ARG A 503 -4.62 39.38 -33.95
CA ARG A 503 -3.55 38.44 -33.57
C ARG A 503 -2.16 39.05 -33.78
N ASN A 504 -1.94 39.73 -34.91
CA ASN A 504 -0.69 40.44 -35.18
C ASN A 504 -0.43 41.56 -34.16
N PHE A 505 -1.46 42.32 -33.79
CA PHE A 505 -1.37 43.35 -32.76
C PHE A 505 -1.02 42.75 -31.40
N LEU A 506 -1.75 41.73 -30.94
CA LEU A 506 -1.46 41.06 -29.67
C LEU A 506 -0.05 40.48 -29.67
N ALA A 507 0.37 39.80 -30.75
CA ALA A 507 1.72 39.26 -30.86
C ALA A 507 2.80 40.33 -30.80
N HIS A 508 2.58 41.50 -31.40
CA HIS A 508 3.49 42.64 -31.35
C HIS A 508 3.63 43.17 -29.91
N GLU A 509 2.51 43.46 -29.25
CA GLU A 509 2.48 43.98 -27.88
C GLU A 509 3.13 43.01 -26.89
N LEU A 510 2.76 41.73 -26.95
CA LEU A 510 3.31 40.68 -26.10
C LEU A 510 4.82 40.52 -26.34
N ARG A 511 5.28 40.52 -27.60
CA ARG A 511 6.71 40.48 -27.91
C ARG A 511 7.45 41.69 -27.35
N GLY A 512 6.87 42.89 -27.44
CA GLY A 512 7.44 44.11 -26.85
C GLY A 512 7.62 44.00 -25.33
N LYS A 513 6.67 43.33 -24.65
CA LYS A 513 6.70 43.08 -23.20
C LYS A 513 7.49 41.82 -22.81
N ALA A 514 8.14 41.13 -23.74
CA ALA A 514 8.83 39.86 -23.47
C ALA A 514 10.15 40.00 -22.70
N ARG A 515 10.89 41.10 -22.93
CA ARG A 515 12.15 41.42 -22.23
C ARG A 515 13.16 40.25 -22.14
N GLY A 516 13.21 39.41 -23.17
CA GLY A 516 14.10 38.24 -23.24
C GLY A 516 13.67 37.03 -22.39
N ARG A 517 12.50 37.08 -21.74
CA ARG A 517 12.00 36.02 -20.83
C ARG A 517 11.20 34.93 -21.56
N TYR A 518 10.62 35.28 -22.70
CA TYR A 518 9.94 34.36 -23.59
C TYR A 518 10.04 34.83 -25.03
N THR A 519 9.66 33.97 -25.96
CA THR A 519 9.40 34.32 -27.35
C THR A 519 7.98 33.94 -27.72
N ILE A 520 7.40 34.62 -28.71
CA ILE A 520 6.04 34.35 -29.18
C ILE A 520 6.06 34.11 -30.69
N THR A 521 5.55 32.95 -31.09
CA THR A 521 5.32 32.57 -32.49
C THR A 521 3.83 32.66 -32.80
N GLN A 522 3.51 32.90 -34.08
CA GLN A 522 2.15 32.93 -34.58
C GLN A 522 1.95 31.78 -35.55
N GLU A 523 0.79 31.11 -35.49
CA GLU A 523 0.39 30.04 -36.42
C GLU A 523 1.46 28.96 -36.65
N GLU A 524 2.16 28.58 -35.59
CA GLU A 524 3.16 27.51 -35.63
C GLU A 524 2.50 26.16 -35.90
N GLU A 525 2.95 25.46 -36.93
CA GLU A 525 2.33 24.21 -37.37
C GLU A 525 2.70 23.04 -36.46
N LEU A 526 1.67 22.39 -35.92
CA LEU A 526 1.75 21.13 -35.19
C LEU A 526 1.73 19.94 -36.17
N ALA A 527 2.09 18.75 -35.67
CA ALA A 527 2.25 17.55 -36.48
C ALA A 527 0.99 17.13 -37.29
N ASP A 528 -0.20 17.55 -36.86
CA ASP A 528 -1.48 17.32 -37.52
C ASP A 528 -1.95 18.50 -38.39
N ALA A 529 -1.02 19.36 -38.80
CA ALA A 529 -1.22 20.60 -39.56
C ALA A 529 -2.11 21.65 -38.84
N LYS A 530 -2.37 21.47 -37.55
CA LYS A 530 -3.08 22.44 -36.71
C LYS A 530 -2.15 23.57 -36.31
N ARG A 531 -2.69 24.79 -36.14
CA ARG A 531 -1.91 26.01 -35.89
C ARG A 531 -2.57 26.85 -34.81
N PRO A 532 -2.07 26.81 -33.56
CA PRO A 532 -2.50 27.74 -32.52
C PRO A 532 -2.27 29.19 -32.97
N ASP A 533 -3.18 30.10 -32.62
CA ASP A 533 -3.05 31.51 -32.98
C ASP A 533 -1.75 32.11 -32.45
N LEU A 534 -1.47 31.92 -31.17
CA LEU A 534 -0.27 32.38 -30.49
C LEU A 534 0.36 31.23 -29.72
N ARG A 535 1.69 31.17 -29.67
CA ARG A 535 2.41 30.18 -28.87
C ARG A 535 3.58 30.83 -28.14
N PHE A 536 3.54 30.78 -26.81
CA PHE A 536 4.61 31.29 -25.95
C PHE A 536 5.65 30.21 -25.72
N HIS A 537 6.92 30.57 -25.87
CA HIS A 537 8.07 29.70 -25.65
C HIS A 537 8.97 30.30 -24.58
N GLY A 538 9.24 29.54 -23.51
CA GLY A 538 10.13 29.95 -22.43
C GLY A 538 11.61 29.84 -22.82
N ALA A 539 12.46 30.56 -22.11
CA ALA A 539 13.90 30.44 -22.28
C ALA A 539 14.46 29.29 -21.41
N GLY A 540 15.12 28.32 -22.04
CA GLY A 540 15.86 27.26 -21.32
C GLY A 540 15.07 26.00 -20.97
N PHE A 541 13.82 25.86 -21.45
CA PHE A 541 13.04 24.62 -21.35
C PHE A 541 12.07 24.50 -22.53
N ASP A 542 11.66 23.27 -22.86
CA ASP A 542 10.83 22.95 -24.03
C ASP A 542 9.42 22.56 -23.58
N ALA A 543 8.62 23.58 -23.22
CA ALA A 543 7.24 23.41 -22.74
C ALA A 543 6.37 24.63 -23.07
N PRO A 544 5.94 24.80 -24.34
CA PRO A 544 5.26 26.00 -24.80
C PRO A 544 3.81 26.10 -24.32
N VAL A 545 3.30 27.32 -24.24
CA VAL A 545 1.91 27.63 -23.84
C VAL A 545 1.15 28.17 -25.05
N PRO A 546 0.20 27.41 -25.63
CA PRO A 546 -0.64 27.91 -26.72
C PRO A 546 -1.73 28.86 -26.19
N ALA A 547 -2.04 29.88 -26.99
CA ALA A 547 -3.19 30.74 -26.79
C ALA A 547 -4.02 30.82 -28.08
N GLU A 548 -5.32 30.57 -27.96
CA GLU A 548 -6.29 30.67 -29.05
C GLU A 548 -7.07 31.96 -28.91
N LEU A 549 -7.15 32.74 -29.99
CA LEU A 549 -7.76 34.06 -30.03
C LEU A 549 -9.06 33.99 -30.82
N LYS A 550 -10.14 34.56 -30.29
CA LYS A 550 -11.41 34.68 -31.04
C LYS A 550 -12.01 36.07 -30.84
N LEU A 551 -12.41 36.70 -31.95
CA LEU A 551 -13.23 37.91 -31.90
C LEU A 551 -14.67 37.52 -31.54
N ALA A 552 -15.09 37.71 -30.29
CA ALA A 552 -16.31 37.16 -29.72
C ALA A 552 -17.56 37.51 -30.56
N GLU A 553 -17.59 38.69 -31.19
CA GLU A 553 -18.67 39.11 -32.06
C GLU A 553 -18.75 38.38 -33.42
N ARG A 554 -17.81 37.51 -33.74
CA ARG A 554 -17.85 36.71 -34.98
C ARG A 554 -18.34 35.29 -34.75
N TRP A 555 -18.56 34.93 -33.50
CA TRP A 555 -18.87 33.57 -33.09
C TRP A 555 -20.20 33.51 -32.33
N THR A 556 -20.89 32.38 -32.49
CA THR A 556 -22.05 32.02 -31.66
C THR A 556 -21.56 31.40 -30.35
N GLY A 557 -22.32 31.54 -29.26
CA GLY A 557 -21.99 30.93 -27.97
C GLY A 557 -21.63 29.43 -28.06
N PRO A 558 -22.45 28.55 -28.68
CA PRO A 558 -22.13 27.12 -28.75
C PRO A 558 -20.83 26.82 -29.51
N ARG A 559 -20.49 27.63 -30.52
CA ARG A 559 -19.21 27.50 -31.23
C ARG A 559 -18.02 27.92 -30.37
N LEU A 560 -18.17 28.92 -29.51
CA LEU A 560 -17.09 29.30 -28.59
C LEU A 560 -16.79 28.19 -27.58
N PHE A 561 -17.82 27.49 -27.09
CA PHE A 561 -17.68 26.33 -26.22
C PHE A 561 -16.98 25.17 -26.95
N GLU A 562 -17.41 24.88 -28.19
CA GLU A 562 -16.76 23.87 -29.04
C GLU A 562 -15.28 24.20 -29.31
N ARG A 563 -14.95 25.47 -29.54
CA ARG A 563 -13.57 25.90 -29.78
C ARG A 563 -12.69 25.75 -28.54
N LEU A 564 -13.21 26.08 -27.36
CA LEU A 564 -12.50 25.87 -26.10
C LEU A 564 -12.22 24.37 -25.89
N GLU A 565 -13.23 23.52 -26.08
CA GLU A 565 -13.14 22.09 -25.82
C GLU A 565 -12.36 21.34 -26.91
N VAL A 566 -12.80 21.39 -28.17
CA VAL A 566 -12.23 20.57 -29.24
C VAL A 566 -10.89 21.13 -29.72
N GLN A 567 -10.79 22.44 -29.94
CA GLN A 567 -9.60 23.02 -30.55
C GLN A 567 -8.51 23.28 -29.50
N LEU A 568 -8.80 24.04 -28.45
CA LEU A 568 -7.77 24.37 -27.46
C LEU A 568 -7.41 23.15 -26.60
N SER A 569 -8.38 22.56 -25.89
CA SER A 569 -8.09 21.41 -25.02
C SER A 569 -7.82 20.12 -25.81
N GLY A 570 -8.54 19.92 -26.91
CA GLY A 570 -8.51 18.67 -27.66
C GLY A 570 -7.42 18.59 -28.72
N ASP A 571 -7.10 19.67 -29.46
CA ASP A 571 -6.09 19.66 -30.52
C ASP A 571 -4.73 20.20 -30.04
N TYR A 572 -4.70 21.35 -29.35
CA TYR A 572 -3.43 22.04 -29.06
C TYR A 572 -2.73 21.58 -27.77
N LEU A 573 -3.48 21.10 -26.78
CA LEU A 573 -2.93 20.65 -25.48
C LEU A 573 -2.78 19.11 -25.42
N ARG A 574 -2.50 18.48 -26.57
CA ARG A 574 -2.26 17.03 -26.67
C ARG A 574 -0.86 16.60 -26.21
N ASP A 575 0.12 17.47 -26.39
CA ASP A 575 1.51 17.19 -26.03
C ASP A 575 1.66 17.30 -24.51
N ASN A 576 2.26 16.29 -23.87
CA ASN A 576 2.49 16.28 -22.43
C ASN A 576 3.40 17.43 -21.95
N ARG A 577 4.06 18.16 -22.85
CA ARG A 577 4.83 19.38 -22.52
C ARG A 577 3.99 20.64 -22.51
N SER A 578 2.75 20.60 -23.01
CA SER A 578 1.82 21.72 -23.10
C SER A 578 0.53 21.37 -22.38
N MET A 579 0.52 21.60 -21.07
CA MET A 579 -0.58 21.23 -20.18
C MET A 579 -1.51 22.41 -19.87
N ARG A 580 -1.10 23.64 -20.15
CA ARG A 580 -1.86 24.88 -19.89
C ARG A 580 -2.06 25.67 -21.17
N GLY A 581 -3.27 26.17 -21.38
CA GLY A 581 -3.62 27.01 -22.53
C GLY A 581 -4.38 28.26 -22.14
N ILE A 582 -4.47 29.22 -23.06
CA ILE A 582 -5.18 30.48 -22.84
C ILE A 582 -6.23 30.67 -23.93
N PHE A 583 -7.47 30.90 -23.55
CA PHE A 583 -8.54 31.24 -24.47
C PHE A 583 -8.83 32.74 -24.39
N VAL A 584 -8.39 33.49 -25.39
CA VAL A 584 -8.51 34.94 -25.45
C VAL A 584 -9.73 35.31 -26.29
N LEU A 585 -10.70 35.97 -25.66
CA LEU A 585 -11.88 36.51 -26.32
C LEU A 585 -11.79 38.02 -26.37
N VAL A 586 -11.92 38.61 -27.55
CA VAL A 586 -11.98 40.06 -27.69
C VAL A 586 -13.38 40.45 -28.15
N ASN A 587 -14.06 41.32 -27.42
CA ASN A 587 -15.36 41.87 -27.81
C ASN A 587 -15.20 43.28 -28.36
N GLY A 588 -15.53 43.45 -29.63
CA GLY A 588 -15.59 44.76 -30.28
C GLY A 588 -17.00 45.35 -30.36
N SER A 589 -18.04 44.66 -29.87
CA SER A 589 -19.44 45.07 -30.02
C SER A 589 -20.05 45.57 -28.73
N ASN A 590 -20.73 46.73 -28.78
CA ASN A 590 -21.53 47.21 -27.64
C ASN A 590 -22.90 46.50 -27.64
N GLY A 591 -23.36 46.05 -26.47
CA GLY A 591 -24.69 45.45 -26.28
C GLY A 591 -24.93 44.09 -26.94
N ARG A 592 -23.89 43.43 -27.44
CA ARG A 592 -24.03 42.08 -28.00
C ARG A 592 -24.39 41.08 -26.91
N GLN A 593 -25.28 40.15 -27.22
CA GLN A 593 -25.62 39.01 -26.39
C GLN A 593 -25.31 37.71 -27.11
N TRP A 594 -24.89 36.70 -26.35
CA TRP A 594 -24.63 35.35 -26.85
C TRP A 594 -25.64 34.39 -26.27
N ARG A 595 -26.07 33.43 -27.09
CA ARG A 595 -26.89 32.32 -26.63
C ARG A 595 -25.98 31.20 -26.13
N LEU A 596 -26.13 30.78 -24.88
CA LEU A 596 -25.41 29.63 -24.32
C LEU A 596 -25.93 28.31 -24.89
N PRO A 597 -25.17 27.19 -24.75
CA PRO A 597 -25.68 25.86 -25.07
C PRO A 597 -26.96 25.49 -24.32
N SER A 598 -27.17 26.00 -23.10
CA SER A 598 -28.42 25.86 -22.33
C SER A 598 -29.63 26.54 -23.00
N GLY A 599 -29.37 27.50 -23.89
CA GLY A 599 -30.38 28.29 -24.58
C GLY A 599 -30.55 29.71 -24.04
N ASP A 600 -29.98 30.02 -22.87
CA ASP A 600 -30.04 31.33 -22.23
C ASP A 600 -29.25 32.40 -23.00
N ARG A 601 -29.69 33.66 -22.92
CA ARG A 601 -28.95 34.79 -23.49
C ARG A 601 -28.18 35.53 -22.41
N VAL A 602 -26.91 35.77 -22.68
CA VAL A 602 -25.97 36.37 -21.73
C VAL A 602 -25.16 37.50 -22.37
N ASP A 603 -24.74 38.45 -21.54
CA ASP A 603 -23.77 39.48 -21.93
C ASP A 603 -22.33 38.92 -22.01
N PHE A 604 -21.36 39.77 -22.32
CA PHE A 604 -19.97 39.34 -22.49
C PHE A 604 -19.34 38.81 -21.19
N ASN A 605 -19.57 39.45 -20.05
CA ASN A 605 -19.01 39.01 -18.77
C ASN A 605 -19.62 37.67 -18.33
N GLN A 606 -20.93 37.54 -18.51
CA GLN A 606 -21.66 36.30 -18.24
C GLN A 606 -21.23 35.16 -19.19
N LEU A 607 -20.92 35.46 -20.46
CA LEU A 607 -20.34 34.49 -21.39
C LEU A 607 -18.97 33.98 -20.90
N LEU A 608 -18.09 34.87 -20.44
CA LEU A 608 -16.79 34.49 -19.88
C LEU A 608 -16.95 33.61 -18.64
N GLY A 609 -17.90 33.95 -17.76
CA GLY A 609 -18.27 33.12 -16.61
C GLY A 609 -18.72 31.72 -17.04
N ALA A 610 -19.65 31.64 -18.00
CA ALA A 610 -20.19 30.38 -18.49
C ALA A 610 -19.12 29.49 -19.17
N LEU A 611 -18.15 30.07 -19.88
CA LEU A 611 -17.02 29.32 -20.45
C LEU A 611 -16.07 28.76 -19.38
N ARG A 612 -15.81 29.51 -18.31
CA ARG A 612 -15.00 29.05 -17.16
C ARG A 612 -15.69 27.92 -16.40
N GLU A 613 -17.00 28.02 -16.21
CA GLU A 613 -17.82 26.97 -15.61
C GLU A 613 -17.84 25.71 -16.50
N HIS A 614 -18.00 25.88 -17.82
CA HIS A 614 -17.94 24.77 -18.77
C HIS A 614 -16.61 24.02 -18.69
N TRP A 615 -15.49 24.75 -18.78
CA TRP A 615 -14.16 24.16 -18.63
C TRP A 615 -14.03 23.39 -17.31
N SER A 616 -14.43 23.99 -16.19
CA SER A 616 -14.40 23.34 -14.87
C SER A 616 -15.19 22.03 -14.84
N SER A 617 -16.30 21.95 -15.58
CA SER A 617 -17.14 20.74 -15.65
C SER A 617 -16.54 19.62 -16.50
N ILE A 618 -15.78 19.95 -17.56
CA ILE A 618 -15.20 18.97 -18.49
C ILE A 618 -13.73 18.65 -18.20
N ALA A 619 -13.04 19.43 -17.35
CA ALA A 619 -11.61 19.29 -17.09
C ALA A 619 -11.19 17.89 -16.61
N GLY A 620 -12.09 17.13 -15.97
CA GLY A 620 -11.86 15.73 -15.60
C GLY A 620 -11.69 14.77 -16.78
N ASN A 621 -12.28 15.10 -17.94
CA ASN A 621 -12.16 14.32 -19.18
C ASN A 621 -10.83 14.58 -19.92
N HIS A 622 -10.07 15.59 -19.49
CA HIS A 622 -8.80 16.00 -20.08
C HIS A 622 -7.67 15.90 -19.02
N PRO A 623 -7.21 14.67 -18.69
CA PRO A 623 -6.25 14.46 -17.60
C PRO A 623 -4.90 15.15 -17.86
N ASN A 624 -4.45 15.21 -19.12
CA ASN A 624 -3.18 15.81 -19.51
C ASN A 624 -3.21 17.35 -19.60
N VAL A 625 -4.39 17.96 -19.45
CA VAL A 625 -4.57 19.41 -19.48
C VAL A 625 -4.76 19.90 -18.05
N GLU A 626 -3.75 20.57 -17.48
CA GLU A 626 -3.82 21.13 -16.14
C GLU A 626 -4.88 22.22 -16.03
N ASP A 627 -4.86 23.21 -16.94
CA ASP A 627 -5.78 24.34 -16.87
C ASP A 627 -5.93 25.08 -18.22
N ILE A 628 -7.09 25.72 -18.41
CA ILE A 628 -7.35 26.66 -19.50
C ILE A 628 -7.86 27.97 -18.90
N THR A 629 -7.08 29.04 -19.07
CA THR A 629 -7.47 30.36 -18.59
C THR A 629 -8.24 31.12 -19.66
N VAL A 630 -9.48 31.51 -19.36
CA VAL A 630 -10.31 32.34 -20.23
C VAL A 630 -10.14 33.82 -19.89
N ILE A 631 -9.60 34.60 -20.83
CA ILE A 631 -9.37 36.04 -20.72
C ILE A 631 -10.27 36.76 -21.72
N GLY A 632 -11.02 37.77 -21.28
CA GLY A 632 -11.91 38.54 -22.13
C GLY A 632 -11.51 40.00 -22.18
N ILE A 633 -11.24 40.55 -23.36
CA ILE A 633 -10.89 41.96 -23.57
C ILE A 633 -12.10 42.68 -24.18
N ASP A 634 -12.70 43.62 -23.46
CA ASP A 634 -13.87 44.37 -23.90
C ASP A 634 -13.50 45.76 -24.41
N LEU A 635 -13.32 45.86 -25.73
CA LEU A 635 -12.98 47.09 -26.41
C LEU A 635 -14.14 48.11 -26.46
N SER A 636 -15.32 47.76 -25.93
CA SER A 636 -16.49 48.66 -25.89
C SER A 636 -16.57 49.51 -24.61
N LYS A 637 -15.81 49.19 -23.55
CA LYS A 637 -15.93 49.84 -22.22
C LYS A 637 -15.76 51.36 -22.20
N ARG A 638 -14.86 51.91 -23.03
CA ARG A 638 -14.59 53.38 -23.07
C ARG A 638 -15.47 54.14 -24.06
N ILE A 639 -16.52 53.51 -24.58
CA ILE A 639 -17.31 54.05 -25.68
C ILE A 639 -18.79 53.98 -25.30
N GLU A 640 -19.33 55.11 -24.85
CA GLU A 640 -20.78 55.38 -24.91
C GLU A 640 -21.28 55.32 -26.36
#